data_AF-A0A9D9DRE7-F1
#
_entry.id   AF-A0A9D9DRE7-F1
#
_cell.length_a   1.000
_cell.length_b   1.000
_cell.length_c   1.000
_cell.angle_alpha   90.00
_cell.angle_beta   90.00
_cell.angle_gamma   90.00
#
_symmetry.space_group_name_H-M   'P 1'
#
loop_
_entity.id
_entity.type
_entity.pdbx_description
1 polymer ?
#
loop_
_entity_poly.entity_id
_entity_poly.type
_entity_poly.pdbx_seq_one_letter_code
_entity_poly.pdbx_strand_id
1 'polypeptide(L)'
;MKVQSVSFLNSRNNNIDKTEKSRLTIPFFTTNNNNNVADVFIKNSTPVQTVKNTSKMISFMGYSVHIVDGGNHAANMNHFAQSIGEGKWDLYNKEVETNYRDPGIKQLENLEWKLKELNFEQTLSYDKYHDAVYIAMPILANVPLQNLEAQMNAVMGTHTHLTPQNIRSKKDEVIAFLKRIYDEPDKYRQYINYMDPMGQGLEKTYGIIYQINKLAQRRNTKVFIPAGHPEYASIKWMSEQRNQKPELYNYIATGFDKDNAVHNMQREIKDNGWYDFNLLSLSEADIVNVKDADGKDYIYSAYDSCVKDGARGVYNFSPVRDENGKLLGYGYHDTKHVDYPYEEFPANDEIQGIAKFVGRPLKEVLADSETTQAFKDDVWNNRSRERYADKLFKVSDIFPQHERDYNKMDLKGDYIDSSLQLYFRTNKDGLVIFPNCDCEGSGRPSVLSMWGSCFSIFNAIKDDIKIREKFNERGYFDKETLYRKHPKEIDSLLFESEELIKDKRYDEAEHVLQYAAELEKVAGLHGYKPLEALGDFYTMKKDYHQAENCYNSALNELSRKIINKLKIEGVQYTLKDCADYIRFVEMLNPQELEYRYNKANYDKMNFIQKMFVEEPQKPEDLKNTNKYIQFKKVSKLYTGCSRLYEKLAENCELRNEDFPAFACNWAANMMQTMNETSDELLNRRADKNTYLGDFLNVD
;
A
#
# COMPACT_ATOMS: atom_id res chain seq x y z
N MET A 1 -10.13 -22.20 -19.17
CA MET A 1 -9.76 -20.90 -19.78
C MET A 1 -10.51 -19.81 -19.02
N LYS A 2 -9.77 -18.98 -18.29
CA LYS A 2 -10.29 -18.02 -17.30
C LYS A 2 -10.86 -16.77 -18.00
N VAL A 3 -12.03 -16.34 -17.55
CA VAL A 3 -12.57 -14.99 -17.77
C VAL A 3 -12.92 -14.48 -16.39
N GLN A 4 -12.15 -13.52 -15.87
CA GLN A 4 -12.37 -12.90 -14.56
C GLN A 4 -12.46 -11.39 -14.75
N SER A 5 -13.64 -10.84 -14.48
CA SER A 5 -13.84 -9.42 -14.21
C SER A 5 -13.83 -9.19 -12.70
N VAL A 6 -13.15 -8.12 -12.28
CA VAL A 6 -13.21 -7.59 -10.91
C VAL A 6 -14.20 -6.44 -10.93
N SER A 7 -15.43 -6.70 -10.46
CA SER A 7 -16.34 -5.64 -10.03
C SER A 7 -16.43 -5.64 -8.51
N PHE A 8 -16.16 -4.48 -7.90
CA PHE A 8 -16.75 -4.20 -6.60
C PHE A 8 -18.24 -4.08 -6.85
N LEU A 9 -19.03 -4.89 -6.13
CA LEU A 9 -20.49 -5.05 -6.26
C LEU A 9 -20.93 -5.80 -7.53
N ASN A 10 -21.26 -7.08 -7.35
CA ASN A 10 -22.28 -7.77 -8.15
C ASN A 10 -22.66 -9.10 -7.47
N SER A 11 -23.71 -9.06 -6.66
CA SER A 11 -24.58 -10.21 -6.43
C SER A 11 -25.79 -10.08 -7.35
N ARG A 12 -25.80 -10.78 -8.50
CA ARG A 12 -27.07 -11.06 -9.19
C ARG A 12 -27.03 -12.42 -9.89
N ASN A 13 -28.06 -13.21 -9.53
CA ASN A 13 -28.40 -14.50 -10.09
C ASN A 13 -28.89 -14.35 -11.53
N ASN A 14 -28.39 -15.21 -12.41
CA ASN A 14 -28.96 -15.46 -13.72
C ASN A 14 -30.26 -16.26 -13.57
N ASN A 15 -31.38 -15.71 -14.03
CA ASN A 15 -32.43 -16.51 -14.65
C ASN A 15 -32.97 -15.75 -15.85
N ILE A 16 -32.69 -16.32 -17.03
CA ILE A 16 -33.18 -15.90 -18.33
C ILE A 16 -34.63 -16.38 -18.42
N ASP A 17 -35.55 -15.48 -18.73
CA ASP A 17 -36.74 -15.88 -19.49
C ASP A 17 -36.97 -14.92 -20.65
N LYS A 18 -37.13 -15.53 -21.83
CA LYS A 18 -37.32 -14.89 -23.13
C LYS A 18 -38.79 -14.52 -23.34
N THR A 19 -39.03 -13.59 -24.26
CA THR A 19 -40.29 -13.06 -24.85
C THR A 19 -40.70 -11.71 -24.24
N GLU A 20 -41.07 -10.66 -24.97
CA GLU A 20 -41.54 -10.50 -26.35
C GLU A 20 -41.40 -9.04 -26.82
N LYS A 21 -41.37 -8.82 -28.14
CA LYS A 21 -41.39 -7.51 -28.81
C LYS A 21 -42.77 -6.85 -28.66
N SER A 22 -42.85 -5.53 -28.45
CA SER A 22 -43.53 -4.59 -29.39
C SER A 22 -43.78 -3.17 -28.86
N ARG A 23 -43.52 -2.21 -29.77
CA ARG A 23 -44.25 -0.95 -30.09
C ARG A 23 -44.60 0.07 -28.98
N LEU A 24 -43.90 1.20 -29.07
CA LEU A 24 -44.28 2.53 -28.59
C LEU A 24 -45.63 2.98 -29.16
N THR A 25 -46.53 3.41 -28.27
CA THR A 25 -47.59 4.39 -28.56
C THR A 25 -47.89 5.17 -27.28
N ILE A 26 -47.80 6.51 -27.34
CA ILE A 26 -48.14 7.43 -26.25
C ILE A 26 -49.54 8.01 -26.52
N PRO A 27 -50.40 8.14 -25.49
CA PRO A 27 -51.23 9.34 -25.43
C PRO A 27 -51.33 9.97 -24.03
N PHE A 28 -51.75 11.24 -24.08
CA PHE A 28 -51.81 12.27 -23.04
C PHE A 28 -52.85 12.06 -21.91
N PHE A 29 -52.62 12.84 -20.83
CA PHE A 29 -53.30 12.98 -19.54
C PHE A 29 -54.84 13.18 -19.51
N THR A 30 -55.46 12.78 -18.39
CA THR A 30 -56.49 13.57 -17.67
C THR A 30 -56.53 13.20 -16.19
N THR A 31 -56.76 14.21 -15.35
CA THR A 31 -56.75 14.25 -13.87
C THR A 31 -58.06 13.81 -13.23
N ASN A 32 -58.02 13.16 -12.04
CA ASN A 32 -58.83 13.58 -10.88
C ASN A 32 -58.50 12.81 -9.57
N ASN A 33 -58.72 13.56 -8.47
CA ASN A 33 -58.41 13.32 -7.06
C ASN A 33 -58.91 12.01 -6.43
N ASN A 34 -58.12 11.44 -5.50
CA ASN A 34 -58.55 11.13 -4.13
C ASN A 34 -57.39 10.73 -3.20
N ASN A 35 -57.51 11.15 -1.94
CA ASN A 35 -56.58 10.99 -0.83
C ASN A 35 -56.18 9.54 -0.56
N ASN A 36 -54.87 9.27 -0.61
CA ASN A 36 -54.14 8.26 0.18
C ASN A 36 -52.65 8.53 -0.05
N VAL A 37 -51.91 8.92 1.00
CA VAL A 37 -50.47 9.17 0.91
C VAL A 37 -49.76 7.82 0.97
N ALA A 38 -49.67 7.17 -0.20
CA ALA A 38 -48.64 6.20 -0.51
C ALA A 38 -47.53 6.95 -1.25
N ASP A 39 -46.27 6.71 -0.89
CA ASP A 39 -45.11 7.23 -1.61
C ASP A 39 -45.10 6.68 -3.04
N VAL A 40 -45.71 7.44 -3.95
CA VAL A 40 -45.68 7.17 -5.39
C VAL A 40 -44.46 7.86 -5.96
N PHE A 41 -43.49 7.06 -6.38
CA PHE A 41 -42.30 7.47 -7.12
C PHE A 41 -42.70 8.25 -8.38
N ILE A 42 -42.35 9.54 -8.42
CA ILE A 42 -42.40 10.34 -9.64
C ILE A 42 -41.03 10.23 -10.33
N LYS A 43 -40.96 9.49 -11.44
CA LYS A 43 -39.85 9.56 -12.39
C LYS A 43 -39.84 10.94 -13.05
N ASN A 44 -38.98 11.85 -12.59
CA ASN A 44 -38.54 12.96 -13.42
C ASN A 44 -37.34 12.51 -14.25
N SER A 45 -37.63 11.95 -15.42
CA SER A 45 -36.66 11.80 -16.50
C SER A 45 -36.47 13.17 -17.17
N THR A 46 -35.53 13.95 -16.66
CA THR A 46 -34.92 15.08 -17.35
C THR A 46 -33.45 15.05 -16.98
N PRO A 47 -32.50 15.21 -17.92
CA PRO A 47 -31.09 15.21 -17.58
C PRO A 47 -30.86 16.36 -16.61
N VAL A 48 -30.57 16.04 -15.35
CA VAL A 48 -30.16 17.03 -14.37
C VAL A 48 -28.83 17.57 -14.88
N GLN A 49 -28.89 18.75 -15.50
CA GLN A 49 -27.74 19.62 -15.61
C GLN A 49 -27.16 19.71 -14.21
N THR A 50 -25.93 19.24 -14.10
CA THR A 50 -24.98 19.40 -13.00
C THR A 50 -25.17 20.74 -12.29
N VAL A 51 -26.04 20.76 -11.27
CA VAL A 51 -26.05 21.84 -10.30
C VAL A 51 -24.82 21.59 -9.44
N LYS A 52 -23.73 22.25 -9.82
CA LYS A 52 -22.58 22.49 -8.96
C LYS A 52 -23.09 23.18 -7.69
N ASN A 53 -23.39 22.41 -6.65
CA ASN A 53 -23.50 22.97 -5.31
C ASN A 53 -22.08 23.28 -4.82
N THR A 54 -21.61 24.45 -5.24
CA THR A 54 -20.51 25.17 -4.63
C THR A 54 -20.95 25.69 -3.28
N SER A 55 -20.79 24.86 -2.26
CA SER A 55 -20.32 25.34 -0.97
C SER A 55 -19.14 24.48 -0.51
N LYS A 56 -18.14 24.34 -1.41
CA LYS A 56 -16.79 23.97 -1.00
C LYS A 56 -16.29 25.10 -0.11
N MET A 57 -15.93 24.80 1.14
CA MET A 57 -14.93 25.63 1.83
C MET A 57 -13.70 25.65 0.93
N ILE A 58 -13.44 26.79 0.30
CA ILE A 58 -12.19 27.01 -0.42
C ILE A 58 -11.16 27.26 0.69
N SER A 59 -10.40 26.23 1.04
CA SER A 59 -9.16 26.45 1.77
C SER A 59 -8.18 27.05 0.77
N PHE A 60 -7.83 28.32 0.90
CA PHE A 60 -6.80 28.94 0.05
C PHE A 60 -5.38 28.58 0.54
N MET A 61 -5.24 27.57 1.41
CA MET A 61 -4.02 27.18 2.12
C MET A 61 -3.89 25.66 2.30
N GLY A 62 -4.62 24.84 1.51
CA GLY A 62 -4.57 23.39 1.64
C GLY A 62 -3.36 22.78 0.92
N TYR A 63 -3.00 21.55 1.28
CA TYR A 63 -2.05 20.76 0.51
C TYR A 63 -2.69 20.31 -0.82
N SER A 64 -2.01 20.54 -1.93
CA SER A 64 -2.48 20.12 -3.25
C SER A 64 -2.44 18.60 -3.40
N VAL A 65 -3.60 17.97 -3.58
CA VAL A 65 -3.74 16.52 -3.82
C VAL A 65 -4.44 16.29 -5.16
N HIS A 66 -3.69 15.80 -6.14
CA HIS A 66 -4.24 15.39 -7.44
C HIS A 66 -4.71 13.94 -7.38
N ILE A 67 -5.99 13.68 -7.68
CA ILE A 67 -6.55 12.33 -7.74
C ILE A 67 -6.71 11.93 -9.21
N VAL A 68 -6.01 10.89 -9.64
CA VAL A 68 -6.06 10.38 -11.02
C VAL A 68 -6.84 9.06 -11.03
N ASP A 69 -8.12 9.12 -11.36
CA ASP A 69 -9.05 7.97 -11.30
C ASP A 69 -10.27 8.18 -12.22
N GLY A 70 -11.07 7.13 -12.43
CA GLY A 70 -12.23 7.11 -13.33
C GLY A 70 -13.49 6.44 -12.78
N GLY A 71 -14.64 6.85 -13.33
CA GLY A 71 -15.96 6.28 -13.03
C GLY A 71 -16.48 6.53 -11.62
N ASN A 72 -17.45 5.73 -11.17
CA ASN A 72 -18.02 5.82 -9.80
C ASN A 72 -16.96 5.66 -8.70
N HIS A 73 -15.86 4.94 -9.00
CA HIS A 73 -14.75 4.79 -8.08
C HIS A 73 -14.09 6.13 -7.76
N ALA A 74 -13.91 7.01 -8.76
CA ALA A 74 -13.35 8.34 -8.55
C ALA A 74 -14.21 9.21 -7.62
N ALA A 75 -15.54 9.10 -7.71
CA ALA A 75 -16.45 9.78 -6.80
C ALA A 75 -16.28 9.28 -5.35
N ASN A 76 -16.21 7.96 -5.16
CA ASN A 76 -15.95 7.36 -3.85
C ASN A 76 -14.60 7.81 -3.27
N MET A 77 -13.54 7.83 -4.09
CA MET A 77 -12.21 8.31 -3.67
C MET A 77 -12.24 9.78 -3.28
N ASN A 78 -13.04 10.61 -3.95
CA ASN A 78 -13.20 12.01 -3.61
C ASN A 78 -13.85 12.24 -2.25
N HIS A 79 -14.99 11.59 -1.98
CA HIS A 79 -15.65 11.70 -0.66
C HIS A 79 -14.73 11.22 0.45
N PHE A 80 -14.07 10.08 0.22
CA PHE A 80 -13.10 9.55 1.17
C PHE A 80 -11.93 10.51 1.42
N ALA A 81 -11.32 11.05 0.36
CA ALA A 81 -10.21 12.00 0.49
C ALA A 81 -10.62 13.30 1.20
N GLN A 82 -11.84 13.80 0.98
CA GLN A 82 -12.36 14.98 1.70
C GLN A 82 -12.52 14.69 3.20
N SER A 83 -13.07 13.53 3.55
CA SER A 83 -13.26 13.11 4.93
C SER A 83 -11.91 12.92 5.65
N ILE A 84 -10.98 12.17 5.05
CA ILE A 84 -9.65 11.90 5.61
C ILE A 84 -8.79 13.16 5.71
N GLY A 85 -8.89 14.05 4.72
CA GLY A 85 -8.14 15.29 4.64
C GLY A 85 -8.59 16.36 5.64
N GLU A 86 -9.75 16.20 6.28
CA GLU A 86 -10.27 17.10 7.34
C GLU A 86 -10.23 18.59 6.92
N GLY A 87 -10.52 18.88 5.65
CA GLY A 87 -10.50 20.24 5.09
C GLY A 87 -9.11 20.86 4.86
N LYS A 88 -8.02 20.12 5.12
CA LYS A 88 -6.64 20.56 4.86
C LYS A 88 -6.16 20.35 3.43
N TRP A 89 -6.96 19.70 2.57
CA TRP A 89 -6.53 19.30 1.23
C TRP A 89 -7.30 20.04 0.14
N ASP A 90 -6.56 20.52 -0.86
CA ASP A 90 -7.12 21.03 -2.10
C ASP A 90 -7.10 19.92 -3.15
N LEU A 91 -8.29 19.34 -3.39
CA LEU A 91 -8.44 18.18 -4.27
C LEU A 91 -8.59 18.59 -5.74
N TYR A 92 -7.73 18.03 -6.59
CA TYR A 92 -7.72 18.23 -8.03
C TYR A 92 -7.96 16.90 -8.78
N ASN A 93 -9.18 16.69 -9.25
CA ASN A 93 -9.53 15.48 -9.98
C ASN A 93 -9.01 15.51 -11.42
N LYS A 94 -8.41 14.38 -11.83
CA LYS A 94 -8.00 14.07 -13.19
C LYS A 94 -8.73 12.81 -13.62
N GLU A 95 -9.86 13.03 -14.27
CA GLU A 95 -10.77 11.96 -14.70
C GLU A 95 -10.13 11.09 -15.78
N VAL A 96 -10.10 9.79 -15.52
CA VAL A 96 -9.65 8.74 -16.44
C VAL A 96 -10.86 8.04 -17.04
N GLU A 97 -10.84 7.83 -18.35
CA GLU A 97 -11.92 7.11 -19.03
C GLU A 97 -12.03 5.65 -18.59
N THR A 98 -13.26 5.16 -18.50
CA THR A 98 -13.57 3.76 -18.19
C THR A 98 -14.01 3.00 -19.43
N ASN A 99 -13.85 1.68 -19.42
CA ASN A 99 -14.32 0.83 -20.51
C ASN A 99 -15.85 0.95 -20.63
N TYR A 100 -16.35 1.13 -21.86
CA TYR A 100 -17.78 1.28 -22.11
C TYR A 100 -18.58 -0.01 -21.85
N ARG A 101 -17.93 -1.19 -21.92
CA ARG A 101 -18.54 -2.50 -21.62
C ARG A 101 -18.48 -2.84 -20.14
N ASP A 102 -17.44 -2.39 -19.47
CA ASP A 102 -17.23 -2.58 -18.02
C ASP A 102 -16.71 -1.29 -17.39
N PRO A 103 -17.61 -0.43 -16.87
CA PRO A 103 -17.24 0.82 -16.21
C PRO A 103 -16.30 0.67 -15.00
N GLY A 104 -16.10 -0.55 -14.49
CA GLY A 104 -15.12 -0.83 -13.43
C GLY A 104 -13.66 -0.76 -13.91
N ILE A 105 -13.42 -0.93 -15.22
CA ILE A 105 -12.11 -1.05 -15.84
C ILE A 105 -11.64 0.31 -16.39
N LYS A 106 -10.51 0.82 -15.86
CA LYS A 106 -9.93 2.11 -16.27
C LYS A 106 -9.04 1.90 -17.49
N GLN A 107 -9.20 2.74 -18.51
CA GLN A 107 -8.46 2.64 -19.77
C GLN A 107 -7.07 3.23 -19.63
N LEU A 108 -6.03 2.38 -19.79
CA LEU A 108 -4.65 2.76 -19.53
C LEU A 108 -4.08 3.75 -20.56
N GLU A 109 -4.58 3.75 -21.80
CA GLU A 109 -4.21 4.77 -22.78
C GLU A 109 -4.59 6.18 -22.34
N ASN A 110 -5.82 6.35 -21.82
CA ASN A 110 -6.27 7.64 -21.30
C ASN A 110 -5.51 8.03 -20.02
N LEU A 111 -5.21 7.07 -19.15
CA LEU A 111 -4.35 7.30 -17.97
C LEU A 111 -2.97 7.83 -18.38
N GLU A 112 -2.32 7.21 -19.36
CA GLU A 112 -1.02 7.67 -19.86
C GLU A 112 -1.09 9.13 -20.33
N TRP A 113 -2.14 9.49 -21.06
CA TRP A 113 -2.37 10.86 -21.51
C TRP A 113 -2.57 11.84 -20.35
N LYS A 114 -3.37 11.49 -19.35
CA LYS A 114 -3.58 12.31 -18.14
C LYS A 114 -2.29 12.56 -17.37
N LEU A 115 -1.40 11.57 -17.31
CA LEU A 115 -0.09 11.72 -16.67
C LEU A 115 0.87 12.58 -17.51
N LYS A 116 0.82 12.49 -18.84
CA LYS A 116 1.53 13.43 -19.73
C LYS A 116 1.07 14.86 -19.48
N GLU A 117 -0.23 15.08 -19.31
CA GLU A 117 -0.80 16.40 -18.97
C GLU A 117 -0.24 16.92 -17.64
N LEU A 118 -0.26 16.10 -16.58
CA LEU A 118 0.31 16.47 -15.27
C LEU A 118 1.81 16.77 -15.33
N ASN A 119 2.53 16.14 -16.27
CA ASN A 119 3.93 16.39 -16.54
C ASN A 119 4.22 17.70 -17.29
N PHE A 120 3.23 18.54 -17.59
CA PHE A 120 3.47 19.94 -17.98
C PHE A 120 3.57 20.83 -16.74
N GLU A 121 4.55 21.74 -16.70
CA GLU A 121 4.86 22.56 -15.49
C GLU A 121 3.67 23.39 -15.01
N GLN A 122 2.81 23.84 -15.92
CA GLN A 122 1.65 24.69 -15.61
C GLN A 122 0.47 23.91 -14.99
N THR A 123 0.52 22.59 -14.99
CA THR A 123 -0.63 21.74 -14.62
C THR A 123 -0.62 21.34 -13.15
N LEU A 124 0.55 21.35 -12.50
CA LEU A 124 0.67 21.14 -11.07
C LEU A 124 0.46 22.47 -10.34
N SER A 125 -0.54 22.50 -9.47
CA SER A 125 -0.79 23.66 -8.61
C SER A 125 0.10 23.52 -7.38
N TYR A 126 1.24 24.22 -7.38
CA TYR A 126 2.06 24.35 -6.18
C TYR A 126 1.42 25.39 -5.28
N ASP A 127 1.05 24.99 -4.07
CA ASP A 127 0.69 25.96 -3.04
C ASP A 127 1.96 26.74 -2.61
N LYS A 128 1.80 28.06 -2.47
CA LYS A 128 2.84 28.99 -2.05
C LYS A 128 3.25 28.78 -0.59
N TYR A 129 2.39 28.23 0.26
CA TYR A 129 2.69 28.03 1.68
C TYR A 129 3.37 26.69 1.93
N HIS A 130 2.95 25.65 1.21
CA HIS A 130 3.42 24.30 1.48
C HIS A 130 4.48 23.80 0.50
N ASP A 131 4.78 24.35 -0.68
CA ASP A 131 5.85 23.87 -1.59
C ASP A 131 5.90 22.31 -1.70
N ALA A 132 4.75 21.64 -1.75
CA ALA A 132 4.64 20.20 -1.99
C ALA A 132 3.35 19.85 -2.72
N VAL A 133 3.43 18.81 -3.55
CA VAL A 133 2.33 18.32 -4.38
C VAL A 133 2.21 16.82 -4.23
N TYR A 134 1.00 16.36 -3.95
CA TYR A 134 0.67 14.95 -3.78
C TYR A 134 -0.15 14.47 -4.98
N ILE A 135 0.18 13.30 -5.51
CA ILE A 135 -0.54 12.66 -6.60
C ILE A 135 -0.99 11.27 -6.13
N ALA A 136 -2.29 11.09 -5.97
CA ALA A 136 -2.93 9.82 -5.64
C ALA A 136 -3.43 9.15 -6.92
N MET A 137 -2.94 7.94 -7.20
CA MET A 137 -3.34 7.16 -8.38
C MET A 137 -3.98 5.83 -7.95
N PRO A 138 -5.26 5.82 -7.51
CA PRO A 138 -5.96 4.62 -7.05
C PRO A 138 -6.38 3.70 -8.22
N ILE A 139 -5.48 3.44 -9.17
CA ILE A 139 -5.68 2.61 -10.36
C ILE A 139 -4.73 1.42 -10.30
N LEU A 140 -5.22 0.25 -10.72
CA LEU A 140 -4.47 -1.00 -10.79
C LEU A 140 -4.33 -1.46 -12.24
N ALA A 141 -3.17 -2.03 -12.58
CA ALA A 141 -2.90 -2.74 -13.83
C ALA A 141 -2.44 -4.16 -13.46
N ASN A 142 -3.41 -5.00 -13.07
CA ASN A 142 -3.12 -6.32 -12.50
C ASN A 142 -2.90 -7.36 -13.59
N VAL A 143 -1.87 -8.19 -13.41
CA VAL A 143 -1.59 -9.36 -14.26
C VAL A 143 -1.18 -10.54 -13.38
N PRO A 144 -1.67 -11.76 -13.63
CA PRO A 144 -1.14 -12.94 -12.94
C PRO A 144 0.36 -13.07 -13.21
N LEU A 145 1.17 -13.21 -12.15
CA LEU A 145 2.63 -13.22 -12.26
C LEU A 145 3.13 -14.34 -13.19
N GLN A 146 2.48 -15.50 -13.16
CA GLN A 146 2.75 -16.63 -14.07
C GLN A 146 2.51 -16.27 -15.54
N ASN A 147 1.47 -15.49 -15.83
CA ASN A 147 1.21 -15.03 -17.20
C ASN A 147 2.28 -14.03 -17.64
N LEU A 148 2.63 -13.08 -16.75
CA LEU A 148 3.71 -12.12 -17.02
C LEU A 148 5.03 -12.84 -17.33
N GLU A 149 5.42 -13.80 -16.49
CA GLU A 149 6.63 -14.63 -16.68
C GLU A 149 6.61 -15.35 -18.03
N ALA A 150 5.54 -16.10 -18.31
CA ALA A 150 5.43 -16.89 -19.53
C ALA A 150 5.45 -16.03 -20.79
N GLN A 151 4.73 -14.89 -20.79
CA GLN A 151 4.69 -14.00 -21.94
C GLN A 151 6.01 -13.24 -22.12
N MET A 152 6.65 -12.82 -21.02
CA MET A 152 7.97 -12.19 -21.05
C MET A 152 9.01 -13.13 -21.65
N ASN A 153 9.10 -14.36 -21.15
CA ASN A 153 10.05 -15.35 -21.64
C ASN A 153 9.83 -15.68 -23.12
N ALA A 154 8.56 -15.78 -23.56
CA ALA A 154 8.23 -16.02 -24.97
C ALA A 154 8.62 -14.86 -25.90
N VAL A 155 8.42 -13.62 -25.46
CA VAL A 155 8.71 -12.41 -26.28
C VAL A 155 10.20 -12.06 -26.27
N MET A 156 10.86 -12.21 -25.13
CA MET A 156 12.25 -11.82 -24.92
C MET A 156 13.25 -12.94 -25.22
N GLY A 157 12.81 -14.20 -25.28
CA GLY A 157 13.70 -15.36 -25.44
C GLY A 157 14.53 -15.64 -24.18
N THR A 158 14.00 -15.29 -23.01
CA THR A 158 14.64 -15.47 -21.70
C THR A 158 14.06 -16.68 -20.95
N HIS A 159 14.71 -17.07 -19.85
CA HIS A 159 14.23 -18.10 -18.93
C HIS A 159 14.19 -17.55 -17.50
N THR A 160 13.59 -16.37 -17.35
CA THR A 160 13.52 -15.67 -16.06
C THR A 160 12.37 -16.26 -15.26
N HIS A 161 12.62 -16.56 -13.99
CA HIS A 161 11.59 -16.96 -13.04
C HIS A 161 11.18 -15.78 -12.17
N LEU A 162 9.88 -15.48 -12.12
CA LEU A 162 9.31 -14.37 -11.36
C LEU A 162 8.54 -14.89 -10.15
N THR A 163 8.85 -14.31 -8.99
CA THR A 163 8.17 -14.52 -7.72
C THR A 163 7.83 -13.16 -7.10
N PRO A 164 6.84 -13.07 -6.20
CA PRO A 164 6.57 -11.83 -5.47
C PRO A 164 7.83 -11.27 -4.79
N GLN A 165 8.71 -12.14 -4.32
CA GLN A 165 9.94 -11.78 -3.60
C GLN A 165 11.04 -11.23 -4.51
N ASN A 166 11.13 -11.65 -5.77
CA ASN A 166 12.19 -11.22 -6.69
C ASN A 166 11.74 -10.23 -7.77
N ILE A 167 10.45 -9.91 -7.88
CA ILE A 167 9.95 -9.05 -8.96
C ILE A 167 10.66 -7.68 -9.01
N ARG A 168 11.09 -7.15 -7.85
CA ARG A 168 11.86 -5.91 -7.78
C ARG A 168 13.30 -6.03 -8.25
N SER A 169 14.01 -7.12 -7.94
CA SER A 169 15.36 -7.36 -8.48
C SER A 169 15.32 -7.62 -9.98
N LYS A 170 14.20 -8.16 -10.49
CA LYS A 170 13.95 -8.40 -11.91
C LYS A 170 13.27 -7.24 -12.65
N LYS A 171 13.11 -6.09 -11.99
CA LYS A 171 12.39 -4.93 -12.53
C LYS A 171 12.87 -4.52 -13.92
N ASP A 172 14.18 -4.41 -14.14
CA ASP A 172 14.70 -3.94 -15.43
C ASP A 172 14.39 -4.90 -16.59
N GLU A 173 14.43 -6.22 -16.33
CA GLU A 173 14.04 -7.24 -17.31
C GLU A 173 12.56 -7.10 -17.68
N VAL A 174 11.69 -6.92 -16.66
CA VAL A 174 10.25 -6.73 -16.86
C VAL A 174 9.97 -5.42 -17.59
N ILE A 175 10.62 -4.32 -17.22
CA ILE A 175 10.47 -3.01 -17.89
C ILE A 175 10.92 -3.09 -19.35
N ALA A 176 12.00 -3.82 -19.66
CA ALA A 176 12.44 -4.03 -21.04
C ALA A 176 11.39 -4.79 -21.87
N PHE A 177 10.75 -5.80 -21.28
CA PHE A 177 9.63 -6.49 -21.91
C PHE A 177 8.42 -5.57 -22.12
N LEU A 178 8.00 -4.82 -21.10
CA LEU A 178 6.88 -3.87 -21.21
C LEU A 178 7.15 -2.82 -22.28
N LYS A 179 8.40 -2.34 -22.41
CA LYS A 179 8.80 -1.43 -23.49
C LYS A 179 8.62 -2.05 -24.86
N ARG A 180 8.99 -3.32 -25.03
CA ARG A 180 8.92 -4.02 -26.32
C ARG A 180 7.48 -4.21 -26.80
N ILE A 181 6.56 -4.55 -25.90
CA ILE A 181 5.13 -4.66 -26.23
C ILE A 181 4.47 -3.28 -26.42
N TYR A 182 5.01 -2.24 -25.78
CA TYR A 182 4.57 -0.85 -25.97
C TYR A 182 4.98 -0.29 -27.34
N ASP A 183 6.21 -0.56 -27.78
CA ASP A 183 6.75 -0.05 -29.06
C ASP A 183 6.16 -0.79 -30.28
N GLU A 184 5.90 -2.11 -30.16
CA GLU A 184 5.41 -2.95 -31.26
C GLU A 184 4.14 -3.76 -30.87
N PRO A 185 3.04 -3.12 -30.44
CA PRO A 185 1.89 -3.81 -29.84
C PRO A 185 1.20 -4.78 -30.80
N ASP A 186 1.09 -4.45 -32.09
CA ASP A 186 0.42 -5.30 -33.07
C ASP A 186 1.17 -6.60 -33.34
N LYS A 187 2.51 -6.56 -33.32
CA LYS A 187 3.35 -7.75 -33.48
C LYS A 187 3.23 -8.71 -32.31
N TYR A 188 3.08 -8.18 -31.09
CA TYR A 188 2.98 -8.99 -29.86
C TYR A 188 1.54 -9.14 -29.35
N ARG A 189 0.54 -8.79 -30.16
CA ARG A 189 -0.88 -8.77 -29.76
C ARG A 189 -1.37 -10.07 -29.13
N GLN A 190 -0.93 -11.21 -29.63
CA GLN A 190 -1.31 -12.51 -29.05
C GLN A 190 -0.86 -12.64 -27.59
N TYR A 191 0.36 -12.21 -27.26
CA TYR A 191 0.93 -12.28 -25.91
C TYR A 191 0.28 -11.24 -24.99
N ILE A 192 0.01 -10.04 -25.52
CA ILE A 192 -0.72 -8.99 -24.80
C ILE A 192 -2.12 -9.49 -24.41
N ASN A 193 -2.86 -10.11 -25.32
CA ASN A 193 -4.21 -10.63 -25.06
C ASN A 193 -4.25 -11.72 -23.96
N TYR A 194 -3.16 -12.47 -23.76
CA TYR A 194 -3.07 -13.43 -22.64
C TYR A 194 -2.89 -12.75 -21.29
N MET A 195 -2.24 -11.58 -21.24
CA MET A 195 -2.10 -10.78 -20.03
C MET A 195 -3.31 -9.88 -19.77
N ASP A 196 -3.96 -9.40 -20.83
CA ASP A 196 -5.05 -8.43 -20.79
C ASP A 196 -6.34 -8.95 -21.45
N PRO A 197 -6.98 -9.99 -20.88
CA PRO A 197 -8.17 -10.57 -21.48
C PRO A 197 -9.36 -9.60 -21.49
N MET A 198 -9.36 -8.58 -20.63
CA MET A 198 -10.45 -7.62 -20.48
C MET A 198 -10.26 -6.35 -21.31
N GLY A 199 -9.13 -6.18 -21.99
CA GLY A 199 -8.84 -5.01 -22.83
C GLY A 199 -8.74 -3.72 -22.01
N GLN A 200 -7.98 -3.75 -20.92
CA GLN A 200 -7.63 -2.57 -20.14
C GLN A 200 -6.62 -1.67 -20.89
N GLY A 201 -5.81 -2.24 -21.78
CA GLY A 201 -4.71 -1.63 -22.49
C GLY A 201 -3.36 -1.85 -21.81
N LEU A 202 -3.07 -3.06 -21.29
CA LEU A 202 -1.84 -3.33 -20.53
C LEU A 202 -0.55 -3.01 -21.28
N GLU A 203 -0.55 -2.99 -22.62
CA GLU A 203 0.61 -2.56 -23.41
C GLU A 203 1.05 -1.11 -23.09
N LYS A 204 0.16 -0.26 -22.57
CA LYS A 204 0.46 1.14 -22.20
C LYS A 204 1.19 1.28 -20.86
N THR A 205 1.34 0.21 -20.10
CA THR A 205 1.95 0.24 -18.76
C THR A 205 3.38 0.80 -18.75
N TYR A 206 4.21 0.50 -19.75
CA TYR A 206 5.54 1.10 -19.88
C TYR A 206 5.49 2.64 -19.96
N GLY A 207 4.64 3.17 -20.84
CA GLY A 207 4.44 4.61 -21.01
C GLY A 207 3.95 5.27 -19.71
N ILE A 208 3.03 4.62 -19.00
CA ILE A 208 2.52 5.08 -17.70
C ILE A 208 3.63 5.12 -16.65
N ILE A 209 4.39 4.03 -16.48
CA ILE A 209 5.51 3.95 -15.53
C ILE A 209 6.53 5.05 -15.82
N TYR A 210 6.85 5.29 -17.08
CA TYR A 210 7.74 6.37 -17.48
C TYR A 210 7.22 7.76 -17.05
N GLN A 211 5.93 8.05 -17.23
CA GLN A 211 5.34 9.32 -16.79
C GLN A 211 5.31 9.45 -15.26
N ILE A 212 5.01 8.37 -14.53
CA ILE A 212 5.05 8.34 -13.06
C ILE A 212 6.46 8.67 -12.57
N ASN A 213 7.48 8.01 -13.14
CA ASN A 213 8.86 8.20 -12.74
C ASN A 213 9.31 9.66 -12.97
N LYS A 214 8.88 10.26 -14.08
CA LYS A 214 9.12 11.69 -14.36
C LYS A 214 8.48 12.61 -13.31
N LEU A 215 7.26 12.30 -12.87
CA LEU A 215 6.59 13.05 -11.80
C LEU A 215 7.30 12.87 -10.44
N ALA A 216 7.68 11.64 -10.09
CA ALA A 216 8.37 11.32 -8.84
C ALA A 216 9.77 11.98 -8.73
N GLN A 217 10.41 12.28 -9.87
CA GLN A 217 11.67 13.01 -9.91
C GLN A 217 11.51 14.53 -9.76
N ARG A 218 10.29 15.07 -9.81
CA ARG A 218 10.06 16.50 -9.63
C ARG A 218 10.27 16.89 -8.17
N ARG A 219 10.85 18.07 -7.99
CA ARG A 219 11.06 18.64 -6.66
C ARG A 219 9.72 18.72 -5.91
N ASN A 220 9.72 18.24 -4.68
CA ASN A 220 8.58 18.25 -3.75
C ASN A 220 7.29 17.62 -4.30
N THR A 221 7.38 16.72 -5.29
CA THR A 221 6.23 15.96 -5.77
C THR A 221 6.33 14.53 -5.26
N LYS A 222 5.23 14.01 -4.70
CA LYS A 222 5.12 12.61 -4.29
C LYS A 222 3.96 11.94 -5.00
N VAL A 223 4.21 10.75 -5.53
CA VAL A 223 3.21 9.95 -6.26
C VAL A 223 2.94 8.70 -5.47
N PHE A 224 1.67 8.40 -5.19
CA PHE A 224 1.23 7.26 -4.41
C PHE A 224 0.40 6.32 -5.28
N ILE A 225 0.79 5.04 -5.29
CA ILE A 225 0.15 3.99 -6.09
C ILE A 225 -0.20 2.81 -5.18
N PRO A 226 -1.37 2.18 -5.34
CA PRO A 226 -1.74 0.99 -4.59
C PRO A 226 -0.89 -0.22 -4.99
N ALA A 227 -0.48 -1.03 -4.01
CA ALA A 227 0.28 -2.26 -4.26
C ALA A 227 -0.49 -3.33 -5.05
N GLY A 228 -1.82 -3.37 -4.93
CA GLY A 228 -2.68 -4.42 -5.47
C GLY A 228 -3.39 -5.23 -4.38
N HIS A 229 -4.05 -6.33 -4.79
CA HIS A 229 -4.80 -7.26 -3.94
C HIS A 229 -4.62 -8.70 -4.44
N PRO A 230 -3.41 -9.25 -4.37
CA PRO A 230 -2.97 -10.35 -5.24
C PRO A 230 -3.75 -11.66 -5.10
N GLU A 231 -4.28 -11.95 -3.92
CA GLU A 231 -4.97 -13.20 -3.63
C GLU A 231 -6.51 -13.07 -3.68
N TYR A 232 -7.06 -11.85 -3.79
CA TYR A 232 -8.49 -11.59 -3.59
C TYR A 232 -9.39 -12.38 -4.55
N ALA A 233 -9.08 -12.37 -5.85
CA ALA A 233 -9.88 -13.11 -6.84
C ALA A 233 -9.79 -14.62 -6.62
N SER A 234 -8.60 -15.12 -6.31
CA SER A 234 -8.31 -16.54 -6.09
C SER A 234 -9.03 -17.09 -4.86
N ILE A 235 -8.91 -16.41 -3.71
CA ILE A 235 -9.52 -16.86 -2.46
C ILE A 235 -11.05 -16.79 -2.51
N LYS A 236 -11.60 -15.74 -3.17
CA LYS A 236 -13.03 -15.65 -3.41
C LYS A 236 -13.50 -16.85 -4.23
N TRP A 237 -12.88 -17.10 -5.39
CA TRP A 237 -13.21 -18.24 -6.24
C TRP A 237 -13.13 -19.59 -5.50
N MET A 238 -12.03 -19.85 -4.77
CA MET A 238 -11.85 -21.09 -4.01
C MET A 238 -12.94 -21.27 -2.95
N SER A 239 -13.27 -20.21 -2.21
CA SER A 239 -14.31 -20.25 -1.19
C SER A 239 -15.68 -20.58 -1.79
N GLU A 240 -15.96 -20.16 -3.03
CA GLU A 240 -17.20 -20.53 -3.72
C GLU A 240 -17.21 -22.00 -4.11
N GLN A 241 -16.14 -22.48 -4.75
CA GLN A 241 -16.04 -23.86 -5.23
C GLN A 241 -16.11 -24.89 -4.10
N ARG A 242 -15.61 -24.53 -2.92
CA ARG A 242 -15.56 -25.41 -1.74
C ARG A 242 -16.74 -25.24 -0.79
N ASN A 243 -17.73 -24.40 -1.13
CA ASN A 243 -18.81 -24.02 -0.22
C ASN A 243 -18.29 -23.48 1.13
N GLN A 244 -17.21 -22.70 1.10
CA GLN A 244 -16.52 -22.09 2.24
C GLN A 244 -16.68 -20.56 2.30
N LYS A 245 -17.60 -19.98 1.53
CA LYS A 245 -17.95 -18.56 1.63
C LYS A 245 -18.30 -18.14 3.07
N PRO A 246 -19.14 -18.88 3.82
CA PRO A 246 -19.50 -18.49 5.18
C PRO A 246 -18.28 -18.41 6.11
N GLU A 247 -17.34 -19.32 5.99
CA GLU A 247 -16.08 -19.33 6.75
C GLU A 247 -15.22 -18.11 6.43
N LEU A 248 -15.05 -17.78 5.14
CA LEU A 248 -14.28 -16.61 4.70
C LEU A 248 -14.85 -15.31 5.27
N TYR A 249 -16.16 -15.08 5.12
CA TYR A 249 -16.78 -13.85 5.63
C TYR A 249 -16.84 -13.82 7.16
N ASN A 250 -17.02 -14.96 7.83
CA ASN A 250 -16.92 -15.02 9.29
C ASN A 250 -15.51 -14.68 9.76
N TYR A 251 -14.46 -15.17 9.08
CA TYR A 251 -13.08 -14.83 9.39
C TYR A 251 -12.83 -13.33 9.23
N ILE A 252 -13.26 -12.72 8.11
CA ILE A 252 -13.11 -11.27 7.90
C ILE A 252 -13.81 -10.48 9.01
N ALA A 253 -15.01 -10.91 9.41
CA ALA A 253 -15.82 -10.19 10.39
C ALA A 253 -15.41 -10.41 11.85
N THR A 254 -14.70 -11.49 12.17
CA THR A 254 -14.46 -11.88 13.58
C THR A 254 -13.02 -12.25 13.89
N GLY A 255 -12.17 -12.41 12.88
CA GLY A 255 -10.83 -13.00 13.00
C GLY A 255 -10.83 -14.51 13.27
N PHE A 256 -11.99 -15.16 13.43
CA PHE A 256 -12.07 -16.58 13.75
C PHE A 256 -12.08 -17.45 12.48
N ASP A 257 -11.00 -18.20 12.26
CA ASP A 257 -10.86 -19.14 11.15
C ASP A 257 -11.37 -20.54 11.56
N LYS A 258 -12.62 -20.83 11.22
CA LYS A 258 -13.21 -22.12 11.54
C LYS A 258 -12.55 -23.23 10.72
N ASP A 259 -12.06 -24.26 11.41
CA ASP A 259 -11.40 -25.43 10.85
C ASP A 259 -10.17 -25.09 9.96
N ASN A 260 -9.53 -23.94 10.23
CA ASN A 260 -8.42 -23.39 9.43
C ASN A 260 -8.75 -23.24 7.92
N ALA A 261 -10.02 -23.05 7.57
CA ALA A 261 -10.47 -23.02 6.18
C ALA A 261 -9.78 -21.90 5.38
N VAL A 262 -9.70 -20.70 5.93
CA VAL A 262 -9.09 -19.54 5.27
C VAL A 262 -7.59 -19.69 5.16
N HIS A 263 -6.92 -20.07 6.25
CA HIS A 263 -5.49 -20.33 6.28
C HIS A 263 -5.08 -21.37 5.24
N ASN A 264 -5.83 -22.47 5.12
CA ASN A 264 -5.56 -23.52 4.14
C ASN A 264 -5.72 -23.01 2.70
N MET A 265 -6.73 -22.19 2.40
CA MET A 265 -6.89 -21.58 1.07
C MET A 265 -5.74 -20.62 0.75
N GLN A 266 -5.34 -19.75 1.69
CA GLN A 266 -4.22 -18.82 1.47
C GLN A 266 -2.91 -19.55 1.23
N ARG A 267 -2.61 -20.59 2.03
CA ARG A 267 -1.41 -21.42 1.82
C ARG A 267 -1.41 -22.04 0.42
N GLU A 268 -2.51 -22.62 -0.02
CA GLU A 268 -2.61 -23.22 -1.35
C GLU A 268 -2.45 -22.20 -2.48
N ILE A 269 -2.99 -20.98 -2.34
CA ILE A 269 -2.81 -19.88 -3.30
C ILE A 269 -1.31 -19.53 -3.42
N LYS A 270 -0.62 -19.43 -2.28
CA LYS A 270 0.82 -19.14 -2.21
C LYS A 270 1.65 -20.26 -2.82
N ASP A 271 1.39 -21.51 -2.44
CA ASP A 271 2.10 -22.69 -2.93
C ASP A 271 1.96 -22.86 -4.45
N ASN A 272 0.81 -22.48 -5.01
CA ASN A 272 0.57 -22.51 -6.45
C ASN A 272 1.04 -21.25 -7.19
N GLY A 273 1.59 -20.25 -6.50
CA GLY A 273 2.04 -18.98 -7.09
C GLY A 273 0.91 -18.16 -7.73
N TRP A 274 -0.32 -18.28 -7.25
CA TRP A 274 -1.48 -17.54 -7.77
C TRP A 274 -1.49 -16.10 -7.24
N TYR A 275 -0.63 -15.27 -7.83
CA TYR A 275 -0.41 -13.88 -7.43
C TYR A 275 -0.72 -12.91 -8.57
N ASP A 276 -1.74 -12.06 -8.38
CA ASP A 276 -2.03 -10.97 -9.32
C ASP A 276 -1.20 -9.72 -8.98
N PHE A 277 -0.19 -9.45 -9.79
CA PHE A 277 0.76 -8.35 -9.58
C PHE A 277 0.29 -7.07 -10.27
N ASN A 278 0.36 -5.93 -9.58
CA ASN A 278 0.12 -4.61 -10.19
C ASN A 278 1.38 -4.13 -10.92
N LEU A 279 1.35 -4.08 -12.25
CA LEU A 279 2.50 -3.64 -13.06
C LEU A 279 2.95 -2.21 -12.75
N LEU A 280 2.04 -1.34 -12.29
CA LEU A 280 2.38 0.04 -11.92
C LEU A 280 3.29 0.11 -10.67
N SER A 281 3.34 -0.95 -9.86
CA SER A 281 4.24 -1.06 -8.71
C SER A 281 5.72 -1.10 -9.11
N LEU A 282 6.05 -1.30 -10.38
CA LEU A 282 7.42 -1.20 -10.90
C LEU A 282 7.92 0.25 -11.02
N SER A 283 7.07 1.25 -10.80
CA SER A 283 7.46 2.67 -10.86
C SER A 283 8.26 3.14 -9.65
N GLU A 284 8.74 4.39 -9.69
CA GLU A 284 9.42 5.06 -8.58
C GLU A 284 8.47 5.68 -7.55
N ALA A 285 7.15 5.55 -7.74
CA ALA A 285 6.14 6.01 -6.79
C ALA A 285 6.27 5.34 -5.41
N ASP A 286 5.63 5.94 -4.42
CA ASP A 286 5.39 5.32 -3.12
C ASP A 286 4.27 4.27 -3.27
N ILE A 287 4.67 3.00 -3.27
CA ILE A 287 3.76 1.86 -3.42
C ILE A 287 3.20 1.49 -2.04
N VAL A 288 1.90 1.74 -1.86
CA VAL A 288 1.21 1.66 -0.58
C VAL A 288 0.38 0.38 -0.49
N ASN A 289 0.65 -0.40 0.55
CA ASN A 289 -0.12 -1.59 0.90
C ASN A 289 -1.28 -1.25 1.84
N VAL A 290 -2.23 -2.18 1.94
CA VAL A 290 -3.38 -2.04 2.85
C VAL A 290 -3.07 -2.60 4.23
N LYS A 291 -3.35 -1.80 5.25
CA LYS A 291 -3.37 -2.21 6.65
C LYS A 291 -4.78 -2.12 7.23
N ASP A 292 -5.06 -2.93 8.23
CA ASP A 292 -6.29 -2.84 9.03
C ASP A 292 -6.25 -1.65 10.02
N ALA A 293 -7.24 -1.57 10.90
CA ALA A 293 -7.33 -0.50 11.90
C ALA A 293 -6.24 -0.59 12.99
N ASP A 294 -5.66 -1.77 13.19
CA ASP A 294 -4.59 -2.04 14.17
C ASP A 294 -3.19 -1.92 13.54
N GLY A 295 -3.10 -1.57 12.26
CA GLY A 295 -1.85 -1.43 11.52
C GLY A 295 -1.25 -2.75 11.02
N LYS A 296 -1.99 -3.86 11.09
CA LYS A 296 -1.56 -5.17 10.57
C LYS A 296 -1.91 -5.31 9.10
N ASP A 297 -1.20 -6.20 8.39
CA ASP A 297 -1.57 -6.53 7.01
C ASP A 297 -2.96 -7.16 6.97
N TYR A 298 -3.82 -6.60 6.14
CA TYR A 298 -5.12 -7.17 5.86
C TYR A 298 -4.98 -8.47 5.05
N ILE A 299 -5.99 -9.34 5.09
CA ILE A 299 -5.94 -10.65 4.42
C ILE A 299 -5.59 -10.56 2.91
N TYR A 300 -5.95 -9.46 2.25
CA TYR A 300 -5.69 -9.24 0.82
C TYR A 300 -4.50 -8.32 0.54
N SER A 301 -3.67 -8.04 1.54
CA SER A 301 -2.46 -7.22 1.36
C SER A 301 -1.48 -7.87 0.40
N ALA A 302 -0.80 -7.04 -0.37
CA ALA A 302 0.30 -7.47 -1.23
C ALA A 302 1.48 -7.95 -0.37
N TYR A 303 2.26 -8.88 -0.88
CA TYR A 303 3.49 -9.36 -0.24
C TYR A 303 4.68 -9.39 -1.20
N ASP A 304 4.59 -8.64 -2.30
CA ASP A 304 5.68 -8.48 -3.24
C ASP A 304 6.72 -7.44 -2.78
N SER A 305 7.92 -7.59 -3.33
CA SER A 305 9.09 -6.77 -3.03
C SER A 305 8.99 -5.30 -3.50
N CYS A 306 7.99 -4.93 -4.30
CA CYS A 306 7.80 -3.55 -4.75
C CYS A 306 7.08 -2.66 -3.73
N VAL A 307 6.40 -3.25 -2.74
CA VAL A 307 5.76 -2.51 -1.64
C VAL A 307 6.79 -1.67 -0.89
N LYS A 308 6.48 -0.37 -0.67
CA LYS A 308 7.37 0.58 0.02
C LYS A 308 6.82 1.06 1.36
N ASP A 309 5.50 1.05 1.53
CA ASP A 309 4.81 1.52 2.73
C ASP A 309 3.47 0.78 2.91
N GLY A 310 2.83 0.95 4.06
CA GLY A 310 1.49 0.46 4.33
C GLY A 310 0.72 1.40 5.24
N ALA A 311 -0.55 1.64 4.91
CA ALA A 311 -1.41 2.52 5.68
C ALA A 311 -2.81 1.91 5.83
N ARG A 312 -3.58 2.40 6.81
CA ARG A 312 -4.96 1.93 7.00
C ARG A 312 -5.75 2.13 5.71
N GLY A 313 -6.39 1.06 5.26
CA GLY A 313 -7.25 1.08 4.07
C GLY A 313 -8.53 0.29 4.24
N VAL A 314 -8.89 -0.07 5.48
CA VAL A 314 -10.07 -0.86 5.83
C VAL A 314 -11.00 -0.01 6.68
N TYR A 315 -12.27 0.08 6.25
CA TYR A 315 -13.30 0.96 6.80
C TYR A 315 -14.69 0.32 6.72
N ASN A 316 -15.41 0.38 7.84
CA ASN A 316 -16.84 0.11 7.87
C ASN A 316 -17.62 1.36 7.44
N PHE A 317 -18.29 1.29 6.29
CA PHE A 317 -19.15 2.37 5.82
C PHE A 317 -20.49 2.32 6.55
N SER A 318 -20.69 3.26 7.47
CA SER A 318 -21.71 3.18 8.50
C SER A 318 -22.92 4.06 8.14
N PRO A 319 -24.17 3.60 8.30
CA PRO A 319 -25.34 4.44 8.05
C PRO A 319 -25.47 5.53 9.12
N VAL A 320 -25.75 6.76 8.68
CA VAL A 320 -25.96 7.93 9.56
C VAL A 320 -27.42 8.35 9.46
N ARG A 321 -28.09 8.46 10.61
CA ARG A 321 -29.52 8.74 10.70
C ARG A 321 -29.80 9.98 11.52
N ASP A 322 -30.93 10.62 11.23
CA ASP A 322 -31.50 11.63 12.11
C ASP A 322 -32.20 11.01 13.33
N GLU A 323 -32.72 11.86 14.22
CA GLU A 323 -33.45 11.46 15.42
C GLU A 323 -34.75 10.66 15.12
N ASN A 324 -35.29 10.80 13.90
CA ASN A 324 -36.48 10.08 13.44
C ASN A 324 -36.12 8.75 12.75
N GLY A 325 -34.84 8.39 12.69
CA GLY A 325 -34.35 7.18 12.03
C GLY A 325 -34.24 7.28 10.49
N LYS A 326 -34.47 8.46 9.90
CA LYS A 326 -34.30 8.69 8.47
C LYS A 326 -32.81 8.65 8.13
N LEU A 327 -32.45 7.94 7.06
CA LEU A 327 -31.07 7.85 6.57
C LEU A 327 -30.67 9.18 5.92
N LEU A 328 -29.60 9.81 6.42
CA LEU A 328 -29.04 11.06 5.90
C LEU A 328 -27.87 10.80 4.92
N GLY A 329 -27.20 9.68 5.10
CA GLY A 329 -26.03 9.29 4.32
C GLY A 329 -25.19 8.31 5.12
N TYR A 330 -23.88 8.37 4.90
CA TYR A 330 -22.95 7.38 5.42
C TYR A 330 -21.67 8.03 5.95
N GLY A 331 -21.08 7.42 6.96
CA GLY A 331 -19.83 7.84 7.58
C GLY A 331 -18.74 6.78 7.44
N TYR A 332 -17.51 7.21 7.15
CA TYR A 332 -16.33 6.34 7.13
C TYR A 332 -15.78 6.09 8.54
N HIS A 333 -15.90 7.08 9.42
CA HIS A 333 -15.26 7.10 10.74
C HIS A 333 -16.19 6.76 11.89
N ASP A 334 -17.47 7.12 11.78
CA ASP A 334 -18.47 6.89 12.83
C ASP A 334 -19.89 6.83 12.25
N THR A 335 -20.87 6.78 13.14
CA THR A 335 -22.32 6.71 12.82
C THR A 335 -23.02 8.06 13.01
N LYS A 336 -22.27 9.17 13.08
CA LYS A 336 -22.77 10.51 13.45
C LYS A 336 -22.52 11.54 12.36
N HIS A 337 -21.36 11.51 11.72
CA HIS A 337 -20.96 12.48 10.70
C HIS A 337 -21.26 11.92 9.31
N VAL A 338 -21.93 12.72 8.48
CA VAL A 338 -22.23 12.36 7.08
C VAL A 338 -21.03 12.73 6.22
N ASP A 339 -20.22 11.74 5.88
CA ASP A 339 -19.08 11.89 4.96
C ASP A 339 -19.49 11.73 3.49
N TYR A 340 -20.49 10.87 3.25
CA TYR A 340 -21.06 10.61 1.94
C TYR A 340 -22.59 10.79 2.01
N PRO A 341 -23.13 11.89 1.48
CA PRO A 341 -24.57 12.14 1.47
C PRO A 341 -25.36 11.04 0.77
N TYR A 342 -26.55 10.72 1.30
CA TYR A 342 -27.42 9.70 0.70
C TYR A 342 -27.72 10.01 -0.77
N GLU A 343 -28.08 11.25 -1.10
CA GLU A 343 -28.49 11.63 -2.47
C GLU A 343 -27.36 11.57 -3.50
N GLU A 344 -26.10 11.44 -3.06
CA GLU A 344 -24.92 11.38 -3.91
C GLU A 344 -24.36 9.96 -4.05
N PHE A 345 -24.82 9.01 -3.22
CA PHE A 345 -24.30 7.65 -3.21
C PHE A 345 -24.96 6.78 -4.30
N PRO A 346 -24.23 6.34 -5.34
CA PRO A 346 -24.83 5.70 -6.51
C PRO A 346 -25.38 4.29 -6.24
N ALA A 347 -24.94 3.64 -5.15
CA ALA A 347 -25.31 2.26 -4.84
C ALA A 347 -26.40 2.12 -3.76
N ASN A 348 -27.16 3.18 -3.47
CA ASN A 348 -28.25 3.14 -2.47
C ASN A 348 -29.24 2.00 -2.72
N ASP A 349 -29.65 1.79 -3.97
CA ASP A 349 -30.60 0.74 -4.34
C ASP A 349 -30.06 -0.66 -4.04
N GLU A 350 -28.75 -0.85 -4.19
CA GLU A 350 -28.08 -2.14 -3.98
C GLU A 350 -27.99 -2.49 -2.49
N ILE A 351 -27.81 -1.49 -1.64
CA ILE A 351 -27.67 -1.68 -0.19
C ILE A 351 -28.95 -1.44 0.60
N GLN A 352 -30.06 -1.06 -0.04
CA GLN A 352 -31.30 -0.67 0.63
C GLN A 352 -31.82 -1.75 1.62
N GLY A 353 -31.76 -3.02 1.23
CA GLY A 353 -32.17 -4.13 2.10
C GLY A 353 -31.31 -4.28 3.36
N ILE A 354 -30.02 -3.97 3.26
CA ILE A 354 -29.06 -3.98 4.37
C ILE A 354 -29.27 -2.73 5.23
N ALA A 355 -29.28 -1.56 4.58
CA ALA A 355 -29.48 -0.26 5.20
C ALA A 355 -30.85 -0.11 5.87
N LYS A 356 -31.82 -0.99 5.60
CA LYS A 356 -33.10 -1.03 6.33
C LYS A 356 -32.94 -1.38 7.81
N PHE A 357 -32.00 -2.27 8.12
CA PHE A 357 -31.84 -2.85 9.45
C PHE A 357 -30.56 -2.37 10.15
N VAL A 358 -29.45 -2.29 9.42
CA VAL A 358 -28.14 -1.98 10.00
C VAL A 358 -28.15 -0.63 10.71
N GLY A 359 -27.57 -0.63 11.92
CA GLY A 359 -27.47 0.54 12.80
C GLY A 359 -28.72 0.80 13.65
N ARG A 360 -29.79 0.00 13.51
CA ARG A 360 -30.99 0.11 14.34
C ARG A 360 -30.92 -0.79 15.58
N PRO A 361 -31.56 -0.43 16.70
CA PRO A 361 -31.70 -1.34 17.83
C PRO A 361 -32.48 -2.60 17.44
N LEU A 362 -31.96 -3.79 17.81
CA LEU A 362 -32.59 -5.07 17.46
C LEU A 362 -34.06 -5.14 17.88
N LYS A 363 -34.38 -4.63 19.07
CA LYS A 363 -35.74 -4.64 19.65
C LYS A 363 -36.79 -3.94 18.78
N GLU A 364 -36.41 -3.02 17.90
CA GLU A 364 -37.34 -2.31 17.01
C GLU A 364 -37.73 -3.13 15.78
N VAL A 365 -36.86 -4.04 15.36
CA VAL A 365 -36.98 -4.77 14.10
C VAL A 365 -37.16 -6.28 14.30
N LEU A 366 -36.92 -6.81 15.50
CA LEU A 366 -37.16 -8.22 15.80
C LEU A 366 -38.65 -8.53 15.79
N ALA A 367 -39.04 -9.61 15.11
CA ALA A 367 -40.41 -10.12 15.11
C ALA A 367 -40.81 -10.67 16.49
N ASP A 368 -42.07 -10.46 16.88
CA ASP A 368 -42.65 -11.16 18.03
C ASP A 368 -43.00 -12.62 17.70
N SER A 369 -43.42 -13.38 18.71
CA SER A 369 -43.70 -14.81 18.56
C SER A 369 -44.85 -15.11 17.59
N GLU A 370 -45.88 -14.26 17.55
CA GLU A 370 -47.02 -14.43 16.64
C GLU A 370 -46.61 -14.20 15.18
N THR A 371 -45.92 -13.09 14.93
CA THR A 371 -45.36 -12.74 13.62
C THR A 371 -44.36 -13.79 13.15
N THR A 372 -43.52 -14.31 14.05
CA THR A 372 -42.55 -15.37 13.76
C THR A 372 -43.25 -16.65 13.34
N GLN A 373 -44.33 -17.06 14.04
CA GLN A 373 -45.08 -18.26 13.68
C GLN A 373 -45.79 -18.10 12.33
N ALA A 374 -46.37 -16.93 12.05
CA ALA A 374 -47.00 -16.65 10.76
C ALA A 374 -45.98 -16.66 9.61
N PHE A 375 -44.79 -16.09 9.83
CA PHE A 375 -43.70 -16.10 8.83
C PHE A 375 -43.20 -17.52 8.58
N LYS A 376 -42.99 -18.29 9.65
CA LYS A 376 -42.73 -19.74 9.62
C LYS A 376 -43.68 -20.45 8.66
N ASP A 377 -44.99 -20.31 8.90
CA ASP A 377 -46.01 -20.97 8.09
C ASP A 377 -45.98 -20.52 6.63
N ASP A 378 -45.76 -19.23 6.36
CA ASP A 378 -45.65 -18.71 4.99
C ASP A 378 -44.40 -19.22 4.26
N VAL A 379 -43.27 -19.42 4.96
CA VAL A 379 -42.05 -20.01 4.40
C VAL A 379 -42.30 -21.46 3.98
N TRP A 380 -42.90 -22.31 4.83
CA TRP A 380 -43.17 -23.71 4.46
C TRP A 380 -44.27 -23.90 3.44
N ASN A 381 -45.20 -22.95 3.35
CA ASN A 381 -46.28 -22.99 2.36
C ASN A 381 -45.96 -22.20 1.09
N ASN A 382 -44.73 -21.71 0.93
CA ASN A 382 -44.26 -20.94 -0.23
C ASN A 382 -45.19 -19.74 -0.58
N ARG A 383 -45.62 -18.99 0.44
CA ARG A 383 -46.49 -17.81 0.31
C ARG A 383 -45.68 -16.51 0.23
N SER A 384 -46.34 -15.41 -0.15
CA SER A 384 -45.71 -14.08 -0.17
C SER A 384 -45.26 -13.65 1.22
N ARG A 385 -44.06 -13.06 1.29
CA ARG A 385 -43.39 -12.64 2.54
C ARG A 385 -43.23 -11.11 2.65
N GLU A 386 -43.85 -10.35 1.74
CA GLU A 386 -43.71 -8.89 1.67
C GLU A 386 -44.21 -8.18 2.93
N ARG A 387 -45.24 -8.73 3.59
CA ARG A 387 -45.80 -8.19 4.85
C ARG A 387 -44.81 -8.19 6.02
N TYR A 388 -43.70 -8.91 5.89
CA TYR A 388 -42.66 -9.03 6.91
C TYR A 388 -41.40 -8.25 6.58
N ALA A 389 -41.41 -7.43 5.52
CA ALA A 389 -40.21 -6.84 4.96
C ALA A 389 -39.42 -5.98 5.96
N ASP A 390 -40.04 -5.45 7.01
CA ASP A 390 -39.44 -4.62 8.06
C ASP A 390 -39.04 -5.39 9.32
N LYS A 391 -39.11 -6.73 9.29
CA LYS A 391 -38.80 -7.58 10.43
C LYS A 391 -37.61 -8.49 10.20
N LEU A 392 -36.90 -8.77 11.29
CA LEU A 392 -35.89 -9.81 11.40
C LEU A 392 -36.40 -10.96 12.26
N PHE A 393 -35.99 -12.17 11.89
CA PHE A 393 -36.37 -13.41 12.55
C PHE A 393 -35.13 -14.12 13.06
N LYS A 394 -35.19 -14.72 14.26
CA LYS A 394 -34.09 -15.57 14.75
C LYS A 394 -33.98 -16.81 13.87
N VAL A 395 -32.77 -17.09 13.39
CA VAL A 395 -32.50 -18.24 12.53
C VAL A 395 -32.91 -19.55 13.20
N SER A 396 -32.68 -19.68 14.52
CA SER A 396 -33.07 -20.86 15.32
C SER A 396 -34.57 -21.11 15.41
N ASP A 397 -35.38 -20.06 15.26
CA ASP A 397 -36.83 -20.15 15.45
C ASP A 397 -37.51 -20.57 14.13
N ILE A 398 -36.85 -20.27 13.01
CA ILE A 398 -37.29 -20.62 11.65
C ILE A 398 -36.74 -21.99 11.23
N PHE A 399 -35.45 -22.26 11.40
CA PHE A 399 -34.80 -23.46 10.83
C PHE A 399 -34.38 -24.48 11.90
N PRO A 400 -34.62 -25.78 11.67
CA PRO A 400 -34.15 -26.84 12.56
C PRO A 400 -32.61 -26.98 12.51
N GLN A 401 -32.01 -27.49 13.59
CA GLN A 401 -30.54 -27.58 13.74
C GLN A 401 -29.83 -28.22 12.55
N HIS A 402 -30.31 -29.36 12.04
CA HIS A 402 -29.67 -30.07 10.94
C HIS A 402 -29.58 -29.24 9.65
N GLU A 403 -30.58 -28.39 9.38
CA GLU A 403 -30.59 -27.50 8.22
C GLU A 403 -29.63 -26.33 8.43
N ARG A 404 -29.54 -25.80 9.66
CA ARG A 404 -28.59 -24.77 10.03
C ARG A 404 -27.15 -25.24 9.90
N ASP A 405 -26.86 -26.45 10.34
CA ASP A 405 -25.54 -27.07 10.23
C ASP A 405 -25.16 -27.30 8.77
N TYR A 406 -26.06 -27.90 7.99
CA TYR A 406 -25.83 -28.18 6.57
C TYR A 406 -25.58 -26.91 5.75
N ASN A 407 -26.38 -25.86 5.99
CA ASN A 407 -26.27 -24.58 5.28
C ASN A 407 -25.32 -23.57 5.95
N LYS A 408 -24.66 -23.97 7.04
CA LYS A 408 -23.73 -23.16 7.82
C LYS A 408 -24.33 -21.81 8.24
N MET A 409 -25.61 -21.79 8.60
CA MET A 409 -26.37 -20.56 8.85
C MET A 409 -25.84 -19.78 10.05
N ASP A 410 -25.41 -20.48 11.10
CA ASP A 410 -24.89 -19.86 12.31
C ASP A 410 -23.56 -19.10 12.06
N LEU A 411 -22.82 -19.42 10.98
CA LEU A 411 -21.67 -18.61 10.55
C LEU A 411 -22.12 -17.30 9.89
N LYS A 412 -23.25 -17.33 9.17
CA LYS A 412 -23.77 -16.18 8.41
C LYS A 412 -24.40 -15.13 9.33
N GLY A 413 -25.09 -15.53 10.39
CA GLY A 413 -25.68 -14.64 11.37
C GLY A 413 -26.76 -15.28 12.23
N ASP A 414 -27.17 -14.57 13.28
CA ASP A 414 -28.16 -15.03 14.26
C ASP A 414 -29.60 -14.71 13.83
N TYR A 415 -29.76 -13.71 12.96
CA TYR A 415 -31.04 -13.22 12.46
C TYR A 415 -31.09 -13.24 10.95
N ILE A 416 -32.29 -13.37 10.38
CA ILE A 416 -32.51 -13.41 8.93
C ILE A 416 -33.66 -12.49 8.52
N ASP A 417 -33.57 -11.90 7.33
CA ASP A 417 -34.65 -11.11 6.76
C ASP A 417 -35.76 -11.97 6.12
N SER A 418 -36.87 -11.33 5.75
CA SER A 418 -38.01 -12.01 5.14
C SER A 418 -37.71 -12.63 3.77
N SER A 419 -36.65 -12.21 3.07
CA SER A 419 -36.22 -12.82 1.81
C SER A 419 -35.46 -14.13 2.00
N LEU A 420 -34.99 -14.41 3.22
CA LEU A 420 -34.08 -15.50 3.59
C LEU A 420 -32.69 -15.42 2.94
N GLN A 421 -32.26 -14.22 2.54
CA GLN A 421 -30.98 -14.01 1.86
C GLN A 421 -29.97 -13.27 2.72
N LEU A 422 -30.43 -12.35 3.58
CA LEU A 422 -29.57 -11.49 4.37
C LEU A 422 -29.56 -11.94 5.83
N TYR A 423 -28.35 -12.19 6.34
CA TYR A 423 -28.12 -12.65 7.71
C TYR A 423 -27.47 -11.55 8.52
N PHE A 424 -27.99 -11.30 9.72
CA PHE A 424 -27.59 -10.21 10.58
C PHE A 424 -27.15 -10.73 11.95
N ARG A 425 -26.38 -9.93 12.66
CA ARG A 425 -26.02 -10.14 14.07
C ARG A 425 -26.36 -8.89 14.87
N THR A 426 -26.13 -8.97 16.17
CA THR A 426 -26.23 -7.82 17.07
C THR A 426 -24.87 -7.58 17.70
N ASN A 427 -24.43 -6.33 17.72
CA ASN A 427 -23.20 -5.96 18.40
C ASN A 427 -23.41 -5.83 19.92
N LYS A 428 -22.33 -5.53 20.65
CA LYS A 428 -22.36 -5.33 22.11
C LYS A 428 -23.33 -4.22 22.58
N ASP A 429 -23.63 -3.26 21.71
CA ASP A 429 -24.50 -2.12 21.99
C ASP A 429 -25.98 -2.40 21.66
N GLY A 430 -26.32 -3.63 21.24
CA GLY A 430 -27.68 -4.00 20.89
C GLY A 430 -28.12 -3.53 19.49
N LEU A 431 -27.19 -3.04 18.67
CA LEU A 431 -27.45 -2.58 17.31
C LEU A 431 -27.30 -3.72 16.31
N VAL A 432 -28.17 -3.72 15.30
CA VAL A 432 -28.10 -4.67 14.19
C VAL A 432 -26.89 -4.36 13.33
N ILE A 433 -26.11 -5.39 13.03
CA ILE A 433 -24.97 -5.35 12.13
C ILE A 433 -25.13 -6.40 11.03
N PHE A 434 -24.51 -6.16 9.89
CA PHE A 434 -24.43 -7.11 8.80
C PHE A 434 -22.99 -7.65 8.72
N PRO A 435 -22.73 -8.89 9.18
CA PRO A 435 -21.37 -9.40 9.36
C PRO A 435 -20.52 -9.33 8.09
N ASN A 436 -21.10 -9.58 6.92
CA ASN A 436 -20.38 -9.52 5.65
C ASN A 436 -19.84 -8.12 5.31
N CYS A 437 -20.33 -7.07 5.99
CA CYS A 437 -19.86 -5.71 5.84
C CYS A 437 -18.94 -5.22 6.97
N ASP A 438 -18.72 -6.01 8.02
CA ASP A 438 -17.82 -5.66 9.13
C ASP A 438 -16.37 -6.06 8.79
N CYS A 439 -15.77 -5.40 7.79
CA CYS A 439 -14.40 -5.73 7.37
C CYS A 439 -13.32 -5.33 8.38
N GLU A 440 -13.66 -4.51 9.37
CA GLU A 440 -12.78 -4.13 10.48
C GLU A 440 -12.82 -5.12 11.65
N GLY A 441 -13.80 -6.03 11.69
CA GLY A 441 -14.07 -6.88 12.86
C GLY A 441 -14.40 -6.11 14.13
N SER A 442 -14.91 -4.88 13.98
CA SER A 442 -15.11 -3.94 15.09
C SER A 442 -16.49 -4.05 15.74
N GLY A 443 -17.43 -4.75 15.10
CA GLY A 443 -18.84 -4.74 15.46
C GLY A 443 -19.54 -3.41 15.15
N ARG A 444 -18.89 -2.49 14.42
CA ARG A 444 -19.51 -1.23 13.99
C ARG A 444 -20.51 -1.51 12.87
N PRO A 445 -21.75 -0.99 12.95
CA PRO A 445 -22.75 -1.19 11.91
C PRO A 445 -22.25 -0.72 10.55
N SER A 446 -22.22 -1.61 9.57
CA SER A 446 -21.79 -1.29 8.21
C SER A 446 -22.74 -1.83 7.16
N VAL A 447 -22.96 -1.03 6.13
CA VAL A 447 -23.77 -1.38 4.95
C VAL A 447 -22.90 -1.75 3.75
N LEU A 448 -21.60 -1.48 3.81
CA LEU A 448 -20.64 -1.79 2.76
C LEU A 448 -19.22 -1.94 3.34
N SER A 449 -18.58 -3.06 3.01
CA SER A 449 -17.16 -3.27 3.29
C SER A 449 -16.31 -2.38 2.38
N MET A 450 -15.66 -1.37 2.93
CA MET A 450 -14.75 -0.50 2.18
C MET A 450 -13.32 -0.85 2.54
N TRP A 451 -12.64 -1.60 1.68
CA TRP A 451 -11.26 -1.96 1.89
C TRP A 451 -10.45 -1.85 0.60
N GLY A 452 -9.16 -1.56 0.75
CA GLY A 452 -8.20 -1.63 -0.34
C GLY A 452 -7.03 -0.69 -0.22
N SER A 453 -5.96 -1.02 -0.94
CA SER A 453 -4.78 -0.16 -1.09
C SER A 453 -5.13 1.20 -1.72
N CYS A 454 -6.21 1.30 -2.51
CA CYS A 454 -6.74 2.57 -3.01
C CYS A 454 -7.20 3.56 -1.92
N PHE A 455 -7.71 3.08 -0.79
CA PHE A 455 -8.00 3.93 0.38
C PHE A 455 -6.73 4.25 1.17
N SER A 456 -5.78 3.30 1.19
CA SER A 456 -4.53 3.42 1.94
C SER A 456 -3.65 4.57 1.45
N ILE A 457 -3.65 4.86 0.15
CA ILE A 457 -2.87 5.98 -0.41
C ILE A 457 -3.19 7.33 0.25
N PHE A 458 -4.46 7.56 0.62
CA PHE A 458 -4.86 8.83 1.23
C PHE A 458 -4.38 8.92 2.68
N ASN A 459 -4.43 7.83 3.45
CA ASN A 459 -3.80 7.84 4.78
C ASN A 459 -2.28 8.00 4.69
N ALA A 460 -1.62 7.38 3.72
CA ALA A 460 -0.19 7.60 3.49
C ALA A 460 0.12 9.08 3.19
N ILE A 461 -0.71 9.75 2.37
CA ILE A 461 -0.60 11.20 2.12
C ILE A 461 -0.83 12.00 3.40
N LYS A 462 -1.86 11.66 4.19
CA LYS A 462 -2.16 12.32 5.47
C LYS A 462 -1.00 12.23 6.44
N ASP A 463 -0.40 11.06 6.55
CA ASP A 463 0.73 10.82 7.44
C ASP A 463 1.97 11.56 6.96
N ASP A 464 2.24 11.58 5.64
CA ASP A 464 3.33 12.38 5.08
C ASP A 464 3.17 13.88 5.35
N ILE A 465 1.94 14.40 5.24
CA ILE A 465 1.62 15.80 5.54
C ILE A 465 1.86 16.09 7.03
N LYS A 466 1.34 15.26 7.95
CA LYS A 466 1.56 15.44 9.40
C LYS A 466 3.05 15.45 9.75
N ILE A 467 3.80 14.54 9.14
CA ILE A 467 5.25 14.44 9.29
C ILE A 467 5.92 15.75 8.87
N ARG A 468 5.48 16.35 7.76
CA ARG A 468 5.99 17.60 7.24
C ARG A 468 5.58 18.83 8.07
N GLU A 469 4.36 18.85 8.61
CA GLU A 469 3.90 19.87 9.55
C GLU A 469 4.79 19.88 10.82
N LYS A 470 5.00 18.71 11.44
CA LYS A 470 5.89 18.55 12.61
C LYS A 470 7.31 19.07 12.36
N PHE A 471 7.83 18.85 11.16
CA PHE A 471 9.17 19.31 10.76
C PHE A 471 9.27 20.84 10.75
N ASN A 472 8.27 21.49 10.14
CA ASN A 472 8.20 22.94 10.06
C ASN A 472 8.04 23.57 11.45
N GLU A 473 7.24 22.97 12.33
CA GLU A 473 7.03 23.44 13.71
C GLU A 473 8.32 23.45 14.54
N ARG A 474 9.26 22.53 14.28
CA ARG A 474 10.56 22.47 14.98
C ARG A 474 11.60 23.47 14.47
N GLY A 475 11.21 24.30 13.51
CA GLY A 475 12.07 25.33 12.96
C GLY A 475 13.20 24.79 12.09
N TYR A 476 12.94 23.68 11.40
CA TYR A 476 13.73 23.19 10.29
C TYR A 476 13.25 23.85 8.98
N PHE A 477 13.43 25.17 8.87
CA PHE A 477 12.92 25.94 7.74
C PHE A 477 13.80 25.87 6.48
N ASP A 478 15.05 25.45 6.63
CA ASP A 478 16.04 25.42 5.56
C ASP A 478 17.10 24.32 5.77
N LYS A 479 17.82 23.97 4.71
CA LYS A 479 18.84 22.91 4.72
C LYS A 479 19.99 23.20 5.70
N GLU A 480 20.45 24.43 5.82
CA GLU A 480 21.57 24.77 6.68
C GLU A 480 21.20 24.58 8.16
N THR A 481 20.02 25.06 8.54
CA THR A 481 19.46 24.84 9.87
C THR A 481 19.28 23.35 10.17
N LEU A 482 18.79 22.58 9.19
CA LEU A 482 18.68 21.13 9.27
C LEU A 482 20.04 20.47 9.57
N TYR A 483 21.04 20.67 8.72
CA TYR A 483 22.35 20.04 8.88
C TYR A 483 23.06 20.43 10.18
N ARG A 484 22.77 21.61 10.75
CA ARG A 484 23.39 22.10 11.98
C ARG A 484 22.70 21.59 13.25
N LYS A 485 21.36 21.58 13.29
CA LYS A 485 20.58 21.21 14.48
C LYS A 485 20.35 19.70 14.56
N HIS A 486 20.01 19.08 13.43
CA HIS A 486 19.54 17.69 13.38
C HIS A 486 20.52 16.69 14.01
N PRO A 487 21.83 16.68 13.69
CA PRO A 487 22.74 15.71 14.29
C PRO A 487 22.80 15.79 15.82
N LYS A 488 22.71 17.00 16.38
CA LYS A 488 22.74 17.22 17.84
C LYS A 488 21.45 16.75 18.51
N GLU A 489 20.31 16.97 17.87
CA GLU A 489 19.03 16.50 18.37
C GLU A 489 18.99 14.98 18.37
N ILE A 490 19.41 14.32 17.28
CA ILE A 490 19.50 12.86 17.22
C ILE A 490 20.42 12.29 18.30
N ASP A 491 21.62 12.85 18.48
CA ASP A 491 22.55 12.39 19.53
C ASP A 491 21.93 12.57 20.93
N SER A 492 21.18 13.66 21.17
CA SER A 492 20.48 13.89 22.44
C SER A 492 19.36 12.88 22.70
N LEU A 493 18.55 12.57 21.68
CA LEU A 493 17.45 11.62 21.79
C LEU A 493 17.94 10.18 22.00
N LEU A 494 19.04 9.81 21.33
CA LEU A 494 19.68 8.50 21.54
C LEU A 494 20.24 8.39 22.97
N PHE A 495 20.85 9.44 23.49
CA PHE A 495 21.33 9.46 24.87
C PHE A 495 20.18 9.38 25.88
N GLU A 496 19.10 10.14 25.66
CA GLU A 496 17.92 10.11 26.51
C GLU A 496 17.27 8.73 26.55
N SER A 497 17.13 8.06 25.40
CA SER A 497 16.54 6.72 25.36
C SER A 497 17.41 5.68 26.09
N GLU A 498 18.74 5.76 25.98
CA GLU A 498 19.66 4.91 26.75
C GLU A 498 19.47 5.08 28.26
N GLU A 499 19.32 6.31 28.75
CA GLU A 499 19.06 6.58 30.17
C GLU A 499 17.68 6.04 30.61
N LEU A 500 16.65 6.25 29.80
CA LEU A 500 15.31 5.71 30.07
C LEU A 500 15.30 4.17 30.11
N ILE A 501 16.05 3.50 29.24
CA ILE A 501 16.21 2.03 29.25
C ILE A 501 16.90 1.57 30.53
N LYS A 502 17.96 2.26 30.97
CA LYS A 502 18.65 1.95 32.25
C LYS A 502 17.71 2.11 33.45
N ASP A 503 16.85 3.13 33.41
CA ASP A 503 15.82 3.41 34.42
C ASP A 503 14.59 2.51 34.30
N LYS A 504 14.56 1.57 33.34
CA LYS A 504 13.44 0.66 33.06
C LYS A 504 12.14 1.36 32.65
N ARG A 505 12.23 2.59 32.14
CA ARG A 505 11.11 3.37 31.60
C ARG A 505 10.91 3.06 30.11
N TYR A 506 10.53 1.83 29.83
CA TYR A 506 10.56 1.29 28.46
C TYR A 506 9.58 1.96 27.49
N ASP A 507 8.38 2.31 27.92
CA ASP A 507 7.38 2.95 27.03
C ASP A 507 7.84 4.34 26.58
N GLU A 508 8.51 5.07 27.47
CA GLU A 508 9.07 6.38 27.15
C GLU A 508 10.31 6.26 26.26
N ALA A 509 11.19 5.29 26.53
CA ALA A 509 12.34 5.01 25.67
C ALA A 509 11.91 4.65 24.24
N GLU A 510 10.87 3.82 24.11
CA GLU A 510 10.29 3.45 22.82
C GLU A 510 9.76 4.68 22.08
N HIS A 511 9.00 5.53 22.75
CA HIS A 511 8.48 6.77 22.17
C HIS A 511 9.61 7.70 21.69
N VAL A 512 10.67 7.85 22.49
CA VAL A 512 11.85 8.67 22.13
C VAL A 512 12.59 8.09 20.91
N LEU A 513 12.77 6.77 20.86
CA LEU A 513 13.44 6.10 19.73
C LEU A 513 12.61 6.15 18.44
N GLN A 514 11.30 5.89 18.52
CA GLN A 514 10.37 6.07 17.40
C GLN A 514 10.42 7.52 16.90
N TYR A 515 10.42 8.47 17.83
CA TYR A 515 10.52 9.88 17.51
C TYR A 515 11.85 10.23 16.80
N ALA A 516 12.98 9.70 17.26
CA ALA A 516 14.28 9.90 16.60
C ALA A 516 14.35 9.26 15.20
N ALA A 517 13.78 8.07 15.03
CA ALA A 517 13.70 7.39 13.74
C ALA A 517 12.80 8.15 12.74
N GLU A 518 11.66 8.68 13.21
CA GLU A 518 10.82 9.58 12.42
C GLU A 518 11.64 10.79 11.97
N LEU A 519 12.32 11.48 12.89
CA LEU A 519 13.09 12.68 12.60
C LEU A 519 14.16 12.45 11.51
N GLU A 520 14.88 11.32 11.55
CA GLU A 520 15.84 10.93 10.49
C GLU A 520 15.15 10.69 9.13
N LYS A 521 14.02 9.98 9.12
CA LYS A 521 13.23 9.74 7.91
C LYS A 521 12.80 11.06 7.27
N VAL A 522 12.38 12.03 8.08
CA VAL A 522 11.95 13.36 7.60
C VAL A 522 13.13 14.16 7.06
N ALA A 523 14.25 14.19 7.78
CA ALA A 523 15.40 14.98 7.42
C ALA A 523 16.02 14.53 6.07
N GLY A 524 15.79 13.27 5.67
CA GLY A 524 16.30 12.73 4.42
C GLY A 524 17.83 12.65 4.41
N LEU A 525 18.47 12.64 5.58
CA LEU A 525 19.92 12.61 5.74
C LEU A 525 20.50 11.19 5.77
N HIS A 526 19.63 10.19 5.55
CA HIS A 526 19.97 8.76 5.55
C HIS A 526 20.69 8.33 6.83
N GLY A 527 20.29 8.88 7.98
CA GLY A 527 20.77 8.40 9.28
C GLY A 527 20.10 7.08 9.64
N TYR A 528 20.91 6.12 10.07
CA TYR A 528 20.47 4.75 10.35
C TYR A 528 20.51 4.40 11.84
N LYS A 529 21.22 5.19 12.67
CA LYS A 529 21.47 4.87 14.07
C LYS A 529 20.18 4.81 14.92
N PRO A 530 19.20 5.72 14.78
CA PRO A 530 17.94 5.58 15.51
C PRO A 530 17.16 4.32 15.16
N LEU A 531 17.16 3.93 13.88
CA LEU A 531 16.55 2.68 13.44
C LEU A 531 17.29 1.46 14.01
N GLU A 532 18.63 1.47 14.02
CA GLU A 532 19.41 0.41 14.66
C GLU A 532 19.12 0.31 16.16
N ALA A 533 19.09 1.43 16.88
CA ALA A 533 18.81 1.47 18.32
C ALA A 533 17.37 1.03 18.66
N LEU A 534 16.39 1.43 17.84
CA LEU A 534 15.01 0.96 17.97
C LEU A 534 14.89 -0.55 17.70
N GLY A 535 15.64 -1.07 16.72
CA GLY A 535 15.74 -2.50 16.47
C GLY A 535 16.32 -3.26 17.67
N ASP A 536 17.40 -2.76 18.25
CA ASP A 536 18.02 -3.33 19.46
C ASP A 536 17.04 -3.36 20.65
N PHE A 537 16.26 -2.29 20.80
CA PHE A 537 15.21 -2.20 21.83
C PHE A 537 14.09 -3.24 21.62
N TYR A 538 13.62 -3.46 20.39
CA TYR A 538 12.63 -4.49 20.11
C TYR A 538 13.17 -5.92 20.26
N THR A 539 14.43 -6.16 19.88
CA THR A 539 15.13 -7.43 20.16
C THR A 539 15.18 -7.70 21.66
N MET A 540 15.47 -6.69 22.48
CA MET A 540 15.43 -6.78 23.95
C MET A 540 14.02 -7.13 24.46
N LYS A 541 12.97 -6.57 23.85
CA LYS A 541 11.55 -6.91 24.15
C LYS A 541 11.10 -8.26 23.59
N LYS A 542 11.95 -8.96 22.82
CA LYS A 542 11.63 -10.18 22.06
C LYS A 542 10.56 -10.00 20.99
N ASP A 543 10.40 -8.77 20.50
CA ASP A 543 9.57 -8.48 19.32
C ASP A 543 10.46 -8.51 18.06
N TYR A 544 10.79 -9.74 17.64
CA TYR A 544 11.75 -9.96 16.56
C TYR A 544 11.27 -9.44 15.21
N HIS A 545 9.95 -9.42 14.97
CA HIS A 545 9.38 -8.87 13.74
C HIS A 545 9.57 -7.35 13.66
N GLN A 546 9.29 -6.62 14.73
CA GLN A 546 9.53 -5.17 14.76
C GLN A 546 11.03 -4.85 14.68
N ALA A 547 11.87 -5.64 15.34
CA ALA A 547 13.31 -5.51 15.26
C ALA A 547 13.84 -5.69 13.83
N GLU A 548 13.40 -6.72 13.12
CA GLU A 548 13.77 -6.96 11.71
C GLU A 548 13.35 -5.80 10.81
N ASN A 549 12.15 -5.25 10.98
CA ASN A 549 11.70 -4.08 10.22
C ASN A 549 12.63 -2.89 10.42
N CYS A 550 13.07 -2.66 11.66
CA CYS A 550 14.01 -1.59 12.01
C CYS A 550 15.40 -1.83 11.40
N TYR A 551 15.96 -3.04 11.52
CA TYR A 551 17.27 -3.36 10.94
C TYR A 551 17.28 -3.33 9.42
N ASN A 552 16.23 -3.84 8.77
CA ASN A 552 16.09 -3.73 7.31
C ASN A 552 16.02 -2.26 6.87
N SER A 553 15.27 -1.43 7.61
CA SER A 553 15.20 0.02 7.33
C SER A 553 16.55 0.71 7.55
N ALA A 554 17.27 0.37 8.62
CA ALA A 554 18.61 0.88 8.90
C ALA A 554 19.61 0.51 7.79
N LEU A 555 19.58 -0.73 7.31
CA LEU A 555 20.39 -1.20 6.17
C LEU A 555 20.09 -0.41 4.90
N ASN A 556 18.82 -0.16 4.62
CA ASN A 556 18.41 0.60 3.44
C ASN A 556 18.98 2.05 3.48
N GLU A 557 18.85 2.74 4.61
CA GLU A 557 19.38 4.10 4.76
C GLU A 557 20.91 4.14 4.74
N LEU A 558 21.57 3.20 5.44
CA LEU A 558 23.02 3.09 5.45
C LEU A 558 23.57 2.82 4.04
N SER A 559 22.89 1.97 3.26
CA SER A 559 23.29 1.64 1.89
C SER A 559 23.20 2.87 0.97
N ARG A 560 22.11 3.64 1.04
CA ARG A 560 22.00 4.93 0.31
C ARG A 560 23.09 5.91 0.72
N LYS A 561 23.38 6.00 2.01
CA LYS A 561 24.44 6.87 2.54
C LYS A 561 25.81 6.50 2.00
N ILE A 562 26.10 5.19 1.86
CA ILE A 562 27.35 4.69 1.27
C ILE A 562 27.41 5.04 -0.22
N ILE A 563 26.37 4.72 -1.00
CA ILE A 563 26.33 5.01 -2.45
C ILE A 563 26.51 6.50 -2.73
N ASN A 564 25.83 7.36 -1.96
CA ASN A 564 25.97 8.81 -2.07
C ASN A 564 27.39 9.29 -1.75
N LYS A 565 28.09 8.64 -0.82
CA LYS A 565 29.48 8.97 -0.45
C LYS A 565 30.51 8.43 -1.42
N LEU A 566 30.17 7.38 -2.18
CA LEU A 566 30.99 6.86 -3.27
C LEU A 566 30.96 7.78 -4.51
N LYS A 567 30.06 8.76 -4.55
CA LYS A 567 30.08 9.83 -5.56
C LYS A 567 31.04 10.95 -5.14
N ILE A 568 32.28 10.90 -5.64
CA ILE A 568 33.33 11.88 -5.33
C ILE A 568 33.59 12.73 -6.56
N GLU A 569 33.48 14.06 -6.42
CA GLU A 569 33.72 15.03 -7.51
C GLU A 569 32.88 14.75 -8.77
N GLY A 570 31.66 14.21 -8.59
CA GLY A 570 30.75 13.87 -9.67
C GLY A 570 30.97 12.50 -10.30
N VAL A 571 32.07 11.82 -9.97
CA VAL A 571 32.39 10.46 -10.42
C VAL A 571 31.85 9.44 -9.44
N GLN A 572 31.10 8.46 -9.96
CA GLN A 572 30.62 7.32 -9.17
C GLN A 572 31.72 6.25 -9.09
N TYR A 573 32.13 5.90 -7.87
CA TYR A 573 33.06 4.80 -7.61
C TYR A 573 32.32 3.56 -7.09
N THR A 574 32.92 2.39 -7.30
CA THR A 574 32.50 1.11 -6.72
C THR A 574 33.13 0.89 -5.35
N LEU A 575 32.62 -0.07 -4.56
CA LEU A 575 33.29 -0.51 -3.34
C LEU A 575 34.66 -1.14 -3.63
N LYS A 576 34.77 -1.84 -4.76
CA LYS A 576 36.04 -2.40 -5.22
C LYS A 576 37.08 -1.31 -5.45
N ASP A 577 36.71 -0.22 -6.14
CA ASP A 577 37.58 0.96 -6.31
C ASP A 577 38.00 1.55 -4.96
N CYS A 578 37.07 1.57 -3.99
CA CYS A 578 37.32 2.05 -2.64
C CYS A 578 38.36 1.17 -1.93
N ALA A 579 38.18 -0.15 -1.95
CA ALA A 579 39.07 -1.10 -1.32
C ALA A 579 40.47 -1.09 -1.94
N ASP A 580 40.54 -1.12 -3.28
CA ASP A 580 41.79 -1.11 -4.03
C ASP A 580 42.59 0.18 -3.77
N TYR A 581 41.92 1.33 -3.75
CA TYR A 581 42.56 2.60 -3.46
C TYR A 581 43.03 2.72 -2.00
N ILE A 582 42.25 2.21 -1.03
CA ILE A 582 42.70 2.17 0.38
C ILE A 582 43.96 1.33 0.50
N ARG A 583 43.98 0.12 -0.09
CA ARG A 583 45.15 -0.77 -0.08
C ARG A 583 46.35 -0.10 -0.73
N PHE A 584 46.18 0.52 -1.89
CA PHE A 584 47.22 1.24 -2.59
C PHE A 584 47.86 2.34 -1.71
N VAL A 585 47.04 3.20 -1.09
CA VAL A 585 47.55 4.27 -0.21
C VAL A 585 48.21 3.71 1.05
N GLU A 586 47.68 2.64 1.64
CA GLU A 586 48.30 1.98 2.79
C GLU A 586 49.65 1.34 2.46
N MET A 587 49.82 0.80 1.24
CA MET A 587 51.10 0.32 0.74
C MET A 587 52.11 1.44 0.47
N LEU A 588 51.65 2.65 0.16
CA LEU A 588 52.50 3.83 -0.02
C LEU A 588 52.92 4.48 1.31
N ASN A 589 52.19 4.24 2.39
CA ASN A 589 52.42 4.87 3.70
C ASN A 589 53.85 4.64 4.27
N PRO A 590 54.48 3.45 4.11
CA PRO A 590 55.89 3.25 4.44
C PRO A 590 56.84 4.12 3.61
N GLN A 591 56.59 4.27 2.30
CA GLN A 591 57.38 5.12 1.41
C GLN A 591 57.21 6.61 1.75
N GLU A 592 56.02 7.02 2.20
CA GLU A 592 55.79 8.39 2.70
C GLU A 592 56.52 8.64 4.01
N LEU A 593 56.52 7.67 4.94
CA LEU A 593 57.27 7.77 6.19
C LEU A 593 58.78 7.87 5.93
N GLU A 594 59.28 7.07 5.00
CA GLU A 594 60.66 7.11 4.53
C GLU A 594 60.99 8.43 3.83
N TYR A 595 60.12 8.94 2.95
CA TYR A 595 60.27 10.27 2.36
C TYR A 595 60.33 11.36 3.43
N ARG A 596 59.39 11.38 4.39
CA ARG A 596 59.37 12.40 5.46
C ARG A 596 60.62 12.32 6.34
N TYR A 597 61.09 11.12 6.65
CA TYR A 597 62.32 10.90 7.39
C TYR A 597 63.55 11.39 6.61
N ASN A 598 63.67 10.99 5.34
CA ASN A 598 64.78 11.36 4.46
C ASN A 598 64.78 12.86 4.17
N LYS A 599 63.60 13.46 3.96
CA LYS A 599 63.44 14.91 3.73
C LYS A 599 63.79 15.70 4.99
N ALA A 600 63.35 15.27 6.18
CA ALA A 600 63.74 15.91 7.43
C ALA A 600 65.24 15.81 7.71
N ASN A 601 65.89 14.70 7.33
CA ASN A 601 67.34 14.55 7.42
C ASN A 601 68.06 15.44 6.41
N TYR A 602 67.61 15.47 5.16
CA TYR A 602 68.12 16.35 4.11
C TYR A 602 68.00 17.83 4.54
N ASP A 603 66.87 18.25 5.09
CA ASP A 603 66.64 19.64 5.49
C ASP A 603 67.59 20.10 6.61
N LYS A 604 67.99 19.18 7.50
CA LYS A 604 69.00 19.40 8.56
C LYS A 604 70.45 19.44 8.07
N MET A 605 70.72 19.04 6.83
CA MET A 605 72.08 19.07 6.26
C MET A 605 72.53 20.50 5.98
N ASN A 606 73.84 20.75 6.13
CA ASN A 606 74.46 22.02 5.75
C ASN A 606 74.57 22.15 4.22
N PHE A 607 74.92 23.35 3.75
CA PHE A 607 74.99 23.65 2.31
C PHE A 607 75.94 22.72 1.53
N ILE A 608 77.12 22.39 2.09
CA ILE A 608 78.09 21.50 1.43
C ILE A 608 77.52 20.08 1.30
N GLN A 609 76.88 19.56 2.35
CA GLN A 609 76.27 18.23 2.32
C GLN A 609 75.14 18.11 1.30
N LYS A 610 74.33 19.17 1.13
CA LYS A 610 73.25 19.21 0.13
C LYS A 610 73.76 19.23 -1.31
N MET A 611 75.00 19.63 -1.58
CA MET A 611 75.59 19.55 -2.93
C MET A 611 75.85 18.11 -3.41
N PHE A 612 75.93 17.13 -2.49
CA PHE A 612 76.29 15.74 -2.79
C PHE A 612 75.16 14.74 -2.54
N VAL A 613 73.98 15.22 -2.13
CA VAL A 613 72.82 14.39 -1.82
C VAL A 613 71.64 14.91 -2.62
N GLU A 614 70.97 14.04 -3.37
CA GLU A 614 69.76 14.45 -4.08
C GLU A 614 68.61 14.72 -3.09
N GLU A 615 67.85 15.79 -3.35
CA GLU A 615 66.68 16.10 -2.55
C GLU A 615 65.65 14.96 -2.70
N PRO A 616 65.20 14.35 -1.58
CA PRO A 616 64.20 13.30 -1.62
C PRO A 616 62.95 13.80 -2.36
N GLN A 617 62.50 13.02 -3.34
CA GLN A 617 61.31 13.36 -4.13
C GLN A 617 60.05 12.88 -3.43
N LYS A 618 59.02 13.73 -3.40
CA LYS A 618 57.71 13.35 -2.87
C LYS A 618 57.05 12.36 -3.85
N PRO A 619 56.52 11.21 -3.40
CA PRO A 619 55.82 10.29 -4.29
C PRO A 619 54.66 10.99 -5.03
N GLU A 620 54.61 10.84 -6.36
CA GLU A 620 53.69 11.59 -7.25
C GLU A 620 52.20 11.32 -6.96
N ASP A 621 51.87 10.12 -6.47
CA ASP A 621 50.49 9.61 -6.33
C ASP A 621 49.78 10.04 -5.03
N LEU A 622 50.48 10.72 -4.11
CA LEU A 622 49.94 11.16 -2.80
C LEU A 622 49.05 12.42 -2.89
N LYS A 623 48.69 12.87 -4.09
CA LYS A 623 48.02 14.17 -4.32
C LYS A 623 46.55 14.23 -3.88
N ASN A 624 45.90 13.10 -3.53
CA ASN A 624 44.45 13.11 -3.23
C ASN A 624 44.08 12.58 -1.83
N THR A 625 44.58 13.24 -0.79
CA THR A 625 44.21 12.98 0.63
C THR A 625 42.71 13.04 0.88
N ASN A 626 41.97 13.89 0.15
CA ASN A 626 40.51 13.99 0.29
C ASN A 626 39.80 12.71 -0.17
N LYS A 627 40.19 12.13 -1.30
CA LYS A 627 39.64 10.85 -1.80
C LYS A 627 39.89 9.71 -0.80
N TYR A 628 41.12 9.61 -0.28
CA TYR A 628 41.46 8.61 0.75
C TYR A 628 40.62 8.76 2.02
N ILE A 629 40.45 9.98 2.53
CA ILE A 629 39.64 10.26 3.73
C ILE A 629 38.17 9.85 3.50
N GLN A 630 37.60 10.14 2.33
CA GLN A 630 36.23 9.74 2.01
C GLN A 630 36.09 8.22 1.91
N PHE A 631 37.02 7.54 1.25
CA PHE A 631 37.03 6.08 1.15
C PHE A 631 37.20 5.41 2.51
N LYS A 632 38.07 5.92 3.39
CA LYS A 632 38.15 5.44 4.78
C LYS A 632 36.85 5.64 5.56
N LYS A 633 36.12 6.74 5.33
CA LYS A 633 34.80 6.94 5.93
C LYS A 633 33.77 5.94 5.38
N VAL A 634 33.77 5.68 4.08
CA VAL A 634 32.93 4.66 3.44
C VAL A 634 33.23 3.27 4.03
N SER A 635 34.50 2.91 4.12
CA SER A 635 34.94 1.64 4.72
C SER A 635 34.44 1.44 6.15
N LYS A 636 34.44 2.49 6.98
CA LYS A 636 33.83 2.44 8.31
C LYS A 636 32.32 2.24 8.28
N LEU A 637 31.60 2.96 7.43
CA LEU A 637 30.14 2.81 7.29
C LEU A 637 29.77 1.40 6.81
N TYR A 638 30.59 0.85 5.93
CA TYR A 638 30.40 -0.47 5.33
C TYR A 638 30.45 -1.61 6.37
N THR A 639 31.33 -1.52 7.37
CA THR A 639 31.31 -2.48 8.51
C THR A 639 29.99 -2.45 9.29
N GLY A 640 29.27 -1.32 9.27
CA GLY A 640 27.92 -1.22 9.83
C GLY A 640 26.88 -2.06 9.08
N CYS A 641 27.02 -2.22 7.76
CA CYS A 641 26.13 -3.10 6.99
C CYS A 641 26.29 -4.57 7.40
N SER A 642 27.55 -5.03 7.51
CA SER A 642 27.86 -6.39 7.95
C SER A 642 27.24 -6.67 9.33
N ARG A 643 27.42 -5.78 10.30
CA ARG A 643 26.82 -5.89 11.64
C ARG A 643 25.29 -5.94 11.62
N LEU A 644 24.63 -5.12 10.79
CA LEU A 644 23.16 -5.14 10.70
C LEU A 644 22.63 -6.45 10.09
N TYR A 645 23.37 -7.06 9.16
CA TYR A 645 23.04 -8.39 8.66
C TYR A 645 23.23 -9.48 9.71
N GLU A 646 24.29 -9.40 10.53
CA GLU A 646 24.49 -10.31 11.67
C GLU A 646 23.31 -10.23 12.65
N LYS A 647 22.87 -9.02 13.02
CA LYS A 647 21.67 -8.81 13.86
C LYS A 647 20.40 -9.39 13.25
N LEU A 648 20.22 -9.30 11.93
CA LEU A 648 19.10 -9.94 11.24
C LEU A 648 19.20 -11.48 11.32
N ALA A 649 20.39 -12.04 11.12
CA ALA A 649 20.61 -13.47 11.23
C ALA A 649 20.29 -13.99 12.64
N GLU A 650 20.75 -13.29 13.68
CA GLU A 650 20.45 -13.62 15.08
C GLU A 650 18.94 -13.67 15.35
N ASN A 651 18.18 -12.70 14.86
CA ASN A 651 16.72 -12.69 15.01
C ASN A 651 16.04 -13.86 14.29
N CYS A 652 16.51 -14.22 13.08
CA CYS A 652 16.02 -15.39 12.35
C CYS A 652 16.35 -16.69 13.11
N GLU A 653 17.56 -16.84 13.66
CA GLU A 653 17.97 -18.00 14.46
C GLU A 653 17.11 -18.15 15.72
N LEU A 654 16.82 -17.05 16.42
CA LEU A 654 15.93 -17.04 17.58
C LEU A 654 14.50 -17.49 17.26
N ARG A 655 14.09 -17.41 15.98
CA ARG A 655 12.81 -17.88 15.45
C ARG A 655 12.87 -19.29 14.83
N ASN A 656 14.05 -19.92 14.80
CA ASN A 656 14.31 -21.18 14.09
C ASN A 656 14.08 -21.09 12.57
N GLU A 657 14.49 -19.97 11.97
CA GLU A 657 14.41 -19.75 10.52
C GLU A 657 15.78 -19.93 9.86
N ASP A 658 16.16 -21.19 9.66
CA ASP A 658 17.52 -21.57 9.24
C ASP A 658 17.95 -20.95 7.90
N PHE A 659 17.06 -20.94 6.90
CA PHE A 659 17.41 -20.41 5.57
C PHE A 659 17.56 -18.88 5.57
N PRO A 660 16.61 -18.08 6.11
CA PRO A 660 16.81 -16.64 6.30
C PRO A 660 18.06 -16.28 7.11
N ALA A 661 18.35 -17.03 8.19
CA ALA A 661 19.55 -16.84 8.99
C ALA A 661 20.82 -17.07 8.17
N PHE A 662 20.89 -18.19 7.43
CA PHE A 662 21.99 -18.49 6.51
C PHE A 662 22.19 -17.37 5.47
N ALA A 663 21.10 -16.90 4.85
CA ALA A 663 21.15 -15.84 3.86
C ALA A 663 21.72 -14.53 4.42
N CYS A 664 21.29 -14.15 5.63
CA CYS A 664 21.79 -12.95 6.31
C CYS A 664 23.26 -13.09 6.70
N ASN A 665 23.68 -14.24 7.24
CA ASN A 665 25.08 -14.53 7.56
C ASN A 665 25.97 -14.51 6.30
N TRP A 666 25.51 -15.06 5.19
CA TRP A 666 26.20 -14.98 3.91
C TRP A 666 26.36 -13.51 3.46
N ALA A 667 25.30 -12.72 3.52
CA ALA A 667 25.35 -11.30 3.16
C ALA A 667 26.28 -10.50 4.08
N ALA A 668 26.28 -10.80 5.39
CA ALA A 668 27.21 -10.20 6.36
C ALA A 668 28.68 -10.45 5.97
N ASN A 669 29.02 -11.68 5.58
CA ASN A 669 30.35 -12.06 5.13
C ASN A 669 30.75 -11.38 3.82
N MET A 670 29.83 -11.29 2.85
CA MET A 670 30.09 -10.52 1.62
C MET A 670 30.41 -9.06 1.95
N MET A 671 29.62 -8.47 2.87
CA MET A 671 29.82 -7.12 3.41
C MET A 671 31.12 -6.93 4.23
N GLN A 672 31.99 -7.94 4.38
CA GLN A 672 33.34 -7.76 4.93
C GLN A 672 34.42 -7.62 3.84
N THR A 673 34.13 -8.06 2.61
CA THR A 673 35.13 -8.23 1.55
C THR A 673 35.19 -7.10 0.51
N MET A 674 34.18 -6.23 0.44
CA MET A 674 34.07 -5.11 -0.51
C MET A 674 34.26 -5.54 -1.98
N ASN A 675 33.51 -6.55 -2.41
CA ASN A 675 33.56 -7.09 -3.77
C ASN A 675 32.35 -6.66 -4.62
N GLU A 676 32.30 -7.10 -5.88
CA GLU A 676 31.22 -6.78 -6.83
C GLU A 676 29.84 -7.25 -6.35
N THR A 677 29.75 -8.44 -5.74
CA THR A 677 28.51 -8.93 -5.10
C THR A 677 28.03 -8.00 -3.99
N SER A 678 28.97 -7.38 -3.28
CA SER A 678 28.63 -6.42 -2.22
C SER A 678 28.10 -5.10 -2.75
N ASP A 679 28.63 -4.63 -3.90
CA ASP A 679 28.06 -3.48 -4.61
C ASP A 679 26.62 -3.78 -5.03
N GLU A 680 26.36 -4.99 -5.55
CA GLU A 680 25.00 -5.40 -5.92
C GLU A 680 24.07 -5.45 -4.70
N LEU A 681 24.52 -6.03 -3.57
CA LEU A 681 23.77 -6.04 -2.32
C LEU A 681 23.48 -4.63 -1.80
N LEU A 682 24.45 -3.70 -1.86
CA LEU A 682 24.24 -2.30 -1.47
C LEU A 682 23.20 -1.62 -2.34
N ASN A 683 23.31 -1.76 -3.66
CA ASN A 683 22.34 -1.17 -4.59
C ASN A 683 20.94 -1.73 -4.33
N ARG A 684 20.83 -3.05 -4.16
CA ARG A 684 19.56 -3.72 -3.84
C ARG A 684 18.94 -3.21 -2.53
N ARG A 685 19.75 -3.01 -1.49
CA ARG A 685 19.28 -2.45 -0.19
C ARG A 685 18.95 -0.97 -0.28
N ALA A 686 19.73 -0.17 -1.01
CA ALA A 686 19.41 1.24 -1.24
C ALA A 686 18.03 1.39 -1.91
N ASP A 687 17.72 0.44 -2.79
CA ASP A 687 16.41 0.27 -3.41
C ASP A 687 15.40 -0.45 -2.51
N LYS A 688 15.57 -0.55 -1.19
CA LYS A 688 14.64 -1.21 -0.25
C LYS A 688 14.27 -2.66 -0.58
N ASN A 689 15.04 -3.37 -1.41
CA ASN A 689 14.80 -4.78 -1.67
C ASN A 689 15.57 -5.62 -0.63
N THR A 690 14.81 -6.33 0.21
CA THR A 690 15.35 -7.15 1.31
C THR A 690 15.65 -8.59 0.90
N TYR A 691 15.22 -9.01 -0.30
CA TYR A 691 15.33 -10.39 -0.76
C TYR A 691 16.75 -10.76 -1.21
N LEU A 692 17.28 -11.83 -0.60
CA LEU A 692 18.63 -12.33 -0.83
C LEU A 692 18.65 -13.63 -1.66
N GLY A 693 17.52 -14.31 -1.86
CA GLY A 693 17.49 -15.66 -2.43
C GLY A 693 18.08 -15.77 -3.84
N ASP A 694 17.96 -14.72 -4.67
CA ASP A 694 18.56 -14.72 -6.03
C ASP A 694 20.09 -14.85 -6.01
N PHE A 695 20.76 -14.47 -4.92
CA PHE A 695 22.21 -14.62 -4.79
C PHE A 695 22.63 -16.02 -4.35
N LEU A 696 21.70 -16.77 -3.76
CA LEU A 696 21.96 -18.05 -3.11
C LEU A 696 21.53 -19.24 -3.98
N ASN A 697 20.73 -18.98 -5.02
CA ASN A 697 20.46 -19.92 -6.09
C ASN A 697 21.68 -19.99 -7.02
N VAL A 698 22.73 -20.65 -6.54
CA VAL A 698 23.80 -21.19 -7.38
C VAL A 698 23.54 -22.70 -7.42
N ASP A 699 23.24 -23.22 -8.61
CA ASP A 699 23.05 -24.65 -8.89
C ASP A 699 24.19 -25.52 -8.36
#